data_AF-A0A9C8AAH7-F1
#
_entry.id   AF-A0A9C8AAH7-F1
#
_cell.length_a   1.000
_cell.length_b   1.000
_cell.length_c   1.000
_cell.angle_alpha   90.00
_cell.angle_beta   90.00
_cell.angle_gamma   90.00
#
_symmetry.space_group_name_H-M   'P 1'
#
loop_
_entity.id
_entity.type
_entity.pdbx_description
1 polymer ?
#
loop_
_entity_poly.entity_id
_entity_poly.type
_entity_poly.pdbx_seq_one_letter_code
_entity_poly.pdbx_strand_id
1 'polypeptide(L)'
;MNFVSDFFWHSVLAALVATVFFTLPGLWVLRLLGLLKHWRTRSALLVAPALGLCTYGPFSLTFTALFGYSTLTLIVAWLLFQAAILLWLRQLQSSTSAENFCNLSNKHSFFLLIGAAAWSIIPTMNIFPALYKGGLFVNDPIFDHAKVAIIDAIAREGLLPINPYYAPDGETIPVIYYYTWHFLASQLKLLAGVTGWQAEVAFNWFTGFATIAFLCAIAIRLTNKAVAGALLLLFALAGPPADLLPFLLGPRWQDWVGYPPVHSLEVLWIQMSWVPQHVFSALAVVVLIFLVTRVLISERLQPNYAVIAGLSAAAAFGASAWVGGIGLAFVLPALVVMALFLRLPRHHYINALKTALLALLVCVMFALPLLISQASGPSLTQSQLPFGLGLYTATPLFNKEPYWGYLAHIVLFWLQFLPLNLGIVFVLGSLAILTRSSTVPEERTFQALSIGGTFGFLLVVQFLQSTFWNNTFGWRAVLVPVMLLLVFSAVALTELSSCNEAAISKWRKSAVRWRQAVLPLAMVGLTIGILGSARLWQFPDPTYRPPDTNTLAQHQGFLRHWQAWKKVREYAGPTERVQANPDGYTTLTPWPATLPYALFADRATAYANPEYATVFAYRYDQVKRDQQYKLIQNVFSAQPTEQAIRTVRDTLKVKVLLVDKFDAVWHSEAIERSGLYDLVYTHPDFKIYVHSVNSVGWASGR
;
A
#
# COMPACT_ATOMS: atom_id res chain seq x y z
N MET A 1 -15.61 -2.14 -28.61
CA MET A 1 -15.50 -1.43 -27.32
C MET A 1 -14.04 -1.12 -27.06
N ASN A 2 -13.74 0.09 -26.57
CA ASN A 2 -12.37 0.56 -26.35
C ASN A 2 -11.94 0.15 -24.93
N PHE A 3 -10.94 -0.74 -24.81
CA PHE A 3 -10.41 -1.28 -23.55
C PHE A 3 -10.20 -0.20 -22.48
N VAL A 4 -9.59 0.93 -22.84
CA VAL A 4 -9.29 2.02 -21.89
C VAL A 4 -10.55 2.71 -21.38
N SER A 5 -11.54 2.92 -22.25
CA SER A 5 -12.80 3.55 -21.83
C SER A 5 -13.55 2.66 -20.85
N ASP A 6 -13.61 1.36 -21.13
CA ASP A 6 -14.24 0.40 -20.23
C ASP A 6 -13.46 0.33 -18.91
N PHE A 7 -12.13 0.26 -18.98
CA PHE A 7 -11.27 0.25 -17.80
C PHE A 7 -11.47 1.48 -16.91
N PHE A 8 -11.52 2.67 -17.51
CA PHE A 8 -11.73 3.92 -16.81
C PHE A 8 -13.06 3.96 -16.07
N TRP A 9 -14.18 3.72 -16.77
CA TRP A 9 -15.51 3.85 -16.17
C TRP A 9 -15.76 2.85 -15.04
N HIS A 10 -15.27 1.61 -15.18
CA HIS A 10 -15.39 0.60 -14.13
C HIS A 10 -14.50 0.93 -12.92
N SER A 11 -13.29 1.46 -13.15
CA SER A 11 -12.43 1.94 -12.05
C SER A 11 -13.07 3.11 -11.31
N VAL A 12 -13.68 4.06 -12.01
CA VAL A 12 -14.41 5.18 -11.40
C VAL A 12 -15.62 4.68 -10.60
N LEU A 13 -16.39 3.74 -11.13
CA LEU A 13 -17.51 3.13 -10.41
C LEU A 13 -17.03 2.47 -9.10
N ALA A 14 -15.97 1.67 -9.17
CA ALA A 14 -15.39 1.03 -7.99
C ALA A 14 -14.86 2.06 -6.97
N ALA A 15 -14.29 3.19 -7.43
CA ALA A 15 -13.83 4.27 -6.55
C ALA A 15 -15.00 4.98 -5.85
N LEU A 16 -16.13 5.17 -6.54
CA LEU A 16 -17.36 5.70 -5.94
C LEU A 16 -17.93 4.73 -4.89
N VAL A 17 -17.95 3.43 -5.20
CA VAL A 17 -18.34 2.38 -4.24
C VAL A 17 -17.43 2.44 -3.01
N ALA A 18 -16.10 2.48 -3.18
CA ALA A 18 -15.15 2.60 -2.07
C ALA A 18 -15.43 3.84 -1.21
N THR A 19 -15.70 4.98 -1.86
CA THR A 19 -15.99 6.24 -1.17
C THR A 19 -17.20 6.10 -0.26
N VAL A 20 -18.31 5.52 -0.73
CA VAL A 20 -19.49 5.31 0.13
C VAL A 20 -19.23 4.25 1.19
N PHE A 21 -18.69 3.10 0.76
CA PHE A 21 -18.59 1.89 1.56
C PHE A 21 -17.69 2.07 2.78
N PHE A 22 -16.57 2.78 2.64
CA PHE A 22 -15.65 3.02 3.75
C PHE A 22 -15.92 4.35 4.48
N THR A 23 -16.36 5.41 3.79
CA THR A 23 -16.58 6.71 4.46
C THR A 23 -17.77 6.67 5.42
N LEU A 24 -18.85 5.95 5.09
CA LEU A 24 -20.04 5.95 5.95
C LEU A 24 -19.78 5.29 7.33
N PRO A 25 -19.16 4.10 7.44
CA PRO A 25 -18.69 3.57 8.71
C PRO A 25 -17.82 4.58 9.49
N GLY A 26 -16.91 5.25 8.79
CA GLY A 26 -16.03 6.25 9.39
C GLY A 26 -16.75 7.48 9.95
N LEU A 27 -17.85 7.93 9.33
CA LEU A 27 -18.70 9.00 9.88
C LEU A 27 -19.32 8.60 11.22
N TRP A 28 -19.79 7.35 11.33
CA TRP A 28 -20.34 6.83 12.58
C TRP A 28 -19.27 6.70 13.66
N VAL A 29 -18.08 6.21 13.31
CA VAL A 29 -16.93 6.17 14.23
C VAL A 29 -16.55 7.57 14.70
N LEU A 30 -16.49 8.56 13.79
CA LEU A 30 -16.17 9.94 14.15
C LEU A 30 -17.17 10.50 15.17
N ARG A 31 -18.46 10.18 15.01
CA ARG A 31 -19.51 10.53 15.97
C ARG A 31 -19.35 9.80 17.30
N LEU A 32 -19.02 8.51 17.28
CA LEU A 32 -18.76 7.70 18.48
C LEU A 32 -17.58 8.23 19.31
N LEU A 33 -16.59 8.81 18.66
CA LEU A 33 -15.45 9.47 19.33
C LEU A 33 -15.76 10.87 19.87
N GLY A 34 -16.98 11.39 19.63
CA GLY A 34 -17.38 12.75 20.03
C GLY A 34 -16.78 13.85 19.15
N LEU A 35 -16.28 13.51 17.96
CA LEU A 35 -15.56 14.40 17.04
C LEU A 35 -16.43 14.86 15.85
N LEU A 36 -17.74 14.64 15.94
CA LEU A 36 -18.75 15.15 15.02
C LEU A 36 -19.98 15.67 15.77
N LYS A 37 -20.12 16.99 15.89
CA LYS A 37 -21.27 17.64 16.54
C LYS A 37 -22.53 17.65 15.66
N HIS A 38 -22.36 17.92 14.36
CA HIS A 38 -23.48 18.00 13.40
C HIS A 38 -23.22 17.14 12.16
N TRP A 39 -24.19 16.33 11.75
CA TRP A 39 -24.06 15.41 10.61
C TRP A 39 -23.80 16.12 9.27
N ARG A 40 -24.20 17.39 9.13
CA ARG A 40 -24.04 18.19 7.91
C ARG A 40 -22.66 18.82 7.75
N THR A 41 -21.76 18.66 8.72
CA THR A 41 -20.43 19.29 8.67
C THR A 41 -19.57 18.61 7.61
N ARG A 42 -19.37 19.25 6.45
CA ARG A 42 -18.58 18.66 5.34
C ARG A 42 -17.12 18.39 5.69
N SER A 43 -16.56 19.10 6.67
CA SER A 43 -15.19 18.84 7.15
C SER A 43 -15.02 17.44 7.77
N ALA A 44 -16.11 16.80 8.19
CA ALA A 44 -16.11 15.42 8.66
C ALA A 44 -15.64 14.44 7.56
N LEU A 45 -15.91 14.74 6.30
CA LEU A 45 -15.49 13.93 5.15
C LEU A 45 -13.97 13.96 4.93
N LEU A 46 -13.24 14.88 5.58
CA LEU A 46 -11.78 14.84 5.55
C LEU A 46 -11.21 13.73 6.45
N VAL A 47 -11.99 13.25 7.43
CA VAL A 47 -11.52 12.32 8.46
C VAL A 47 -12.19 10.96 8.35
N ALA A 48 -13.48 10.94 8.01
CA ALA A 48 -14.29 9.74 7.94
C ALA A 48 -13.69 8.64 7.02
N PRO A 49 -13.16 8.92 5.82
CA PRO A 49 -12.58 7.87 4.98
C PRO A 49 -11.46 7.09 5.68
N ALA A 50 -10.55 7.79 6.38
CA ALA A 50 -9.45 7.19 7.11
C ALA A 50 -9.93 6.35 8.30
N LEU A 51 -10.87 6.88 9.11
CA LEU A 51 -11.45 6.13 10.23
C LEU A 51 -12.20 4.89 9.76
N GLY A 52 -12.92 4.98 8.64
CA GLY A 52 -13.61 3.86 8.02
C GLY A 52 -12.66 2.73 7.65
N LEU A 53 -11.59 3.04 6.91
CA LEU A 53 -10.55 2.07 6.57
C LEU A 53 -9.93 1.42 7.82
N CYS A 54 -9.55 2.25 8.81
CA CYS A 54 -8.87 1.78 10.02
C CYS A 54 -9.75 0.92 10.94
N THR A 55 -11.08 0.98 10.80
CA THR A 55 -12.00 0.32 11.74
C THR A 55 -12.86 -0.75 11.09
N TYR A 56 -13.58 -0.41 10.03
CA TYR A 56 -14.41 -1.36 9.32
C TYR A 56 -13.57 -2.39 8.58
N GLY A 57 -12.39 -2.03 8.08
CA GLY A 57 -11.48 -2.94 7.40
C GLY A 57 -11.18 -4.22 8.20
N PRO A 58 -10.52 -4.14 9.37
CA PRO A 58 -10.25 -5.31 10.20
C PRO A 58 -11.52 -6.00 10.72
N PHE A 59 -12.58 -5.25 11.01
CA PHE A 59 -13.87 -5.85 11.38
C PHE A 59 -14.42 -6.76 10.26
N SER A 60 -14.46 -6.25 9.03
CA SER A 60 -14.97 -6.99 7.87
C SER A 60 -14.11 -8.22 7.57
N LEU A 61 -12.79 -8.15 7.80
CA LEU A 61 -11.88 -9.28 7.64
C LEU A 61 -12.22 -10.40 8.63
N THR A 62 -12.33 -10.09 9.91
CA THR A 62 -12.68 -11.09 10.94
C THR A 62 -14.07 -11.65 10.71
N PHE A 63 -15.04 -10.80 10.38
CA PHE A 63 -16.40 -11.25 10.12
C PHE A 63 -16.46 -12.22 8.92
N THR A 64 -15.85 -11.85 7.79
CA THR A 64 -15.88 -12.69 6.60
C THR A 64 -15.01 -13.94 6.71
N ALA A 65 -13.97 -13.92 7.55
CA ALA A 65 -13.23 -15.13 7.91
C ALA A 65 -14.10 -16.15 8.70
N LEU A 66 -15.06 -15.67 9.50
CA LEU A 66 -15.94 -16.53 10.30
C LEU A 66 -17.19 -17.01 9.55
N PHE A 67 -17.77 -16.13 8.71
CA PHE A 67 -19.06 -16.40 8.05
C PHE A 67 -18.94 -16.68 6.56
N GLY A 68 -17.72 -16.77 6.03
CA GLY A 68 -17.44 -16.93 4.61
C GLY A 68 -17.39 -15.60 3.86
N TYR A 69 -16.68 -15.60 2.74
CA TYR A 69 -16.45 -14.41 1.92
C TYR A 69 -17.37 -14.38 0.70
N SER A 70 -18.34 -13.46 0.69
CA SER A 70 -19.31 -13.29 -0.39
C SER A 70 -19.86 -11.85 -0.39
N THR A 71 -20.52 -11.44 -1.47
CA THR A 71 -21.20 -10.14 -1.53
C THR A 71 -22.24 -9.98 -0.41
N LEU A 72 -22.99 -11.03 -0.09
CA LEU A 72 -24.00 -10.99 0.97
C LEU A 72 -23.34 -10.78 2.34
N THR A 73 -22.30 -11.56 2.67
CA THR A 73 -21.64 -11.44 3.97
C THR A 73 -20.94 -10.09 4.14
N LEU A 74 -20.44 -9.49 3.05
CA LEU A 74 -19.92 -8.12 3.06
C LEU A 74 -20.98 -7.07 3.37
N ILE A 75 -22.16 -7.15 2.73
CA ILE A 75 -23.27 -6.23 3.01
C ILE A 75 -23.75 -6.38 4.46
N VAL A 76 -23.90 -7.62 4.94
CA VAL A 76 -24.31 -7.91 6.31
C VAL A 76 -23.28 -7.37 7.31
N ALA A 77 -21.99 -7.61 7.10
CA ALA A 77 -20.92 -7.07 7.95
C ALA A 77 -21.00 -5.54 8.03
N TRP A 78 -21.17 -4.89 6.88
CA TRP A 78 -21.27 -3.44 6.77
C TRP A 78 -22.47 -2.86 7.52
N LEU A 79 -23.63 -3.51 7.43
CA LEU A 79 -24.84 -3.11 8.17
C LEU A 79 -24.68 -3.35 9.68
N LEU A 80 -24.15 -4.51 10.07
CA LEU A 80 -23.94 -4.87 11.48
C LEU A 80 -22.96 -3.93 12.18
N PHE A 81 -21.85 -3.57 11.52
CA PHE A 81 -20.88 -2.63 12.05
C PHE A 81 -21.53 -1.28 12.39
N GLN A 82 -22.33 -0.75 11.46
CA GLN A 82 -23.04 0.51 11.66
C GLN A 82 -24.13 0.39 12.73
N ALA A 83 -24.90 -0.69 12.72
CA ALA A 83 -25.92 -0.95 13.74
C ALA A 83 -25.31 -1.02 15.15
N ALA A 84 -24.17 -1.69 15.31
CA ALA A 84 -23.44 -1.78 16.57
C ALA A 84 -23.03 -0.39 17.08
N ILE A 85 -22.47 0.47 16.21
CA ILE A 85 -22.10 1.84 16.59
C ILE A 85 -23.35 2.68 16.95
N LEU A 86 -24.43 2.56 16.18
CA LEU A 86 -25.68 3.26 16.44
C LEU A 86 -26.29 2.87 17.80
N LEU A 87 -26.31 1.59 18.13
CA LEU A 87 -26.75 1.09 19.43
C LEU A 87 -25.86 1.60 20.56
N TRP A 88 -24.54 1.63 20.35
CA TRP A 88 -23.61 2.18 21.34
C TRP A 88 -23.82 3.68 21.56
N LEU A 89 -24.02 4.45 20.49
CA LEU A 89 -24.33 5.88 20.57
C LEU A 89 -25.62 6.16 21.36
N ARG A 90 -26.65 5.31 21.24
CA ARG A 90 -27.88 5.43 22.04
C ARG A 90 -27.61 5.23 23.53
N GLN A 91 -26.73 4.31 23.90
CA GLN A 91 -26.35 4.08 25.30
C GLN A 91 -25.50 5.24 25.88
N LEU A 92 -24.80 5.99 25.03
CA LEU A 92 -23.95 7.13 25.42
C LEU A 92 -24.68 8.47 25.59
N GLN A 93 -26.00 8.53 25.37
CA GLN A 93 -26.80 9.76 25.23
C GLN A 93 -26.76 10.76 26.42
N SER A 94 -26.08 10.48 27.52
CA SER A 94 -26.08 11.32 28.73
C SER A 94 -24.76 11.99 29.12
N SER A 95 -23.61 11.80 28.44
CA SER A 95 -22.32 12.16 29.07
C SER A 95 -21.17 12.72 28.21
N THR A 96 -21.33 12.99 26.91
CA THR A 96 -20.20 13.46 26.07
C THR A 96 -20.43 14.83 25.43
N SER A 97 -19.51 15.78 25.69
CA SER A 97 -19.41 17.05 24.97
C SER A 97 -18.91 16.78 23.55
N ALA A 98 -19.78 16.89 22.55
CA ALA A 98 -19.41 16.71 21.15
C ALA A 98 -18.75 17.97 20.57
N GLU A 99 -17.64 17.78 19.85
CA GLU A 99 -16.97 18.81 19.07
C GLU A 99 -16.87 18.41 17.59
N ASN A 100 -16.47 19.32 16.71
CA ASN A 100 -16.12 18.99 15.34
C ASN A 100 -14.59 18.81 15.25
N PHE A 101 -14.11 17.76 14.59
CA PHE A 101 -12.68 17.53 14.39
C PHE A 101 -11.98 18.76 13.75
N CYS A 102 -12.57 19.30 12.69
CA CYS A 102 -12.16 20.55 12.05
C CYS A 102 -13.34 21.52 12.02
N ASN A 103 -13.12 22.77 12.45
CA ASN A 103 -14.08 23.86 12.29
C ASN A 103 -13.81 24.62 10.98
N LEU A 104 -14.43 24.19 9.89
CA LEU A 104 -14.27 24.79 8.56
C LEU A 104 -15.63 25.13 7.95
N SER A 105 -15.66 26.20 7.15
CA SER A 105 -16.81 26.46 6.28
C SER A 105 -16.94 25.36 5.21
N ASN A 106 -18.16 25.09 4.76
CA ASN A 106 -18.46 24.14 3.69
C ASN A 106 -17.68 24.40 2.39
N LYS A 107 -17.40 25.67 2.05
CA LYS A 107 -16.63 26.06 0.86
C LYS A 107 -15.19 25.53 0.94
N HIS A 108 -14.48 25.84 2.01
CA HIS A 108 -13.12 25.35 2.24
C HIS A 108 -13.05 23.82 2.30
N SER A 109 -13.99 23.17 2.99
CA SER A 109 -14.05 21.70 3.04
C SER A 109 -14.21 21.10 1.64
N PHE A 110 -15.07 21.67 0.80
CA PHE A 110 -15.27 21.18 -0.57
C PHE A 110 -14.00 21.27 -1.42
N PHE A 111 -13.29 22.41 -1.41
CA PHE A 111 -12.05 22.56 -2.16
C PHE A 111 -10.93 21.63 -1.67
N LEU A 112 -10.84 21.40 -0.35
CA LEU A 112 -9.85 20.47 0.20
C LEU A 112 -10.17 19.02 -0.16
N LEU A 113 -11.45 18.63 -0.19
CA LEU A 113 -11.86 17.29 -0.65
C LEU A 113 -11.55 17.08 -2.13
N ILE A 114 -11.83 18.07 -2.98
CA ILE A 114 -11.44 18.04 -4.39
C ILE A 114 -9.93 17.99 -4.53
N GLY A 115 -9.20 18.80 -3.76
CA GLY A 115 -7.74 18.82 -3.78
C GLY A 115 -7.13 17.48 -3.39
N ALA A 116 -7.67 16.82 -2.35
CA ALA A 116 -7.25 15.48 -1.96
C ALA A 116 -7.56 14.45 -3.06
N ALA A 117 -8.77 14.49 -3.63
CA ALA A 117 -9.17 13.61 -4.73
C ALA A 117 -8.28 13.77 -5.96
N ALA A 118 -7.96 15.02 -6.33
CA ALA A 118 -7.09 15.36 -7.45
C ALA A 118 -5.64 14.95 -7.18
N TRP A 119 -5.14 15.17 -5.97
CA TRP A 119 -3.82 14.70 -5.56
C TRP A 119 -3.70 13.19 -5.72
N SER A 120 -4.72 12.42 -5.31
CA SER A 120 -4.71 10.95 -5.40
C SER A 120 -4.73 10.40 -6.82
N ILE A 121 -5.12 11.20 -7.81
CA ILE A 121 -5.02 10.80 -9.22
C ILE A 121 -3.56 10.62 -9.62
N ILE A 122 -2.64 11.48 -9.15
CA ILE A 122 -1.23 11.46 -9.55
C ILE A 122 -0.56 10.10 -9.29
N PRO A 123 -0.55 9.56 -8.05
CA PRO A 123 0.01 8.23 -7.82
C PRO A 123 -0.79 7.12 -8.51
N THR A 124 -2.11 7.27 -8.66
CA THR A 124 -2.96 6.26 -9.29
C THR A 124 -2.72 6.14 -10.80
N MET A 125 -2.40 7.25 -11.48
CA MET A 125 -2.12 7.25 -12.92
C MET A 125 -0.89 6.41 -13.28
N ASN A 126 0.02 6.17 -12.32
CA ASN A 126 1.20 5.33 -12.54
C ASN A 126 0.88 3.83 -12.66
N ILE A 127 -0.34 3.41 -12.35
CA ILE A 127 -0.80 2.02 -12.55
C ILE A 127 -1.96 1.95 -13.54
N PHE A 128 -2.23 3.05 -14.23
CA PHE A 128 -3.28 3.16 -15.21
C PHE A 128 -2.76 2.76 -16.60
N PRO A 129 -3.52 1.99 -17.40
CA PRO A 129 -3.12 1.62 -18.75
C PRO A 129 -3.12 2.81 -19.72
N ALA A 130 -2.14 2.87 -20.61
CA ALA A 130 -2.13 3.77 -21.77
C ALA A 130 -2.10 3.00 -23.09
N LEU A 131 -2.72 3.57 -24.14
CA LEU A 131 -2.75 2.98 -25.48
C LEU A 131 -1.92 3.81 -26.45
N TYR A 132 -1.05 3.14 -27.20
CA TYR A 132 -0.30 3.75 -28.29
C TYR A 132 -0.13 2.76 -29.45
N LYS A 133 -0.53 3.17 -30.67
CA LYS A 133 -0.45 2.34 -31.89
C LYS A 133 -0.94 0.89 -31.71
N GLY A 134 -2.05 0.70 -30.98
CA GLY A 134 -2.63 -0.61 -30.70
C GLY A 134 -1.87 -1.45 -29.66
N GLY A 135 -0.85 -0.89 -29.00
CA GLY A 135 -0.15 -1.49 -27.88
C GLY A 135 -0.60 -0.92 -26.53
N LEU A 136 -0.50 -1.74 -25.49
CA LEU A 136 -0.81 -1.39 -24.10
C LEU A 136 0.48 -1.08 -23.34
N PHE A 137 0.59 0.14 -22.81
CA PHE A 137 1.73 0.61 -22.05
C PHE A 137 1.34 0.77 -20.57
N VAL A 138 2.28 0.43 -19.71
CA VAL A 138 2.18 0.47 -18.25
C VAL A 138 3.51 0.99 -17.71
N ASN A 139 3.48 1.70 -16.59
CA ASN A 139 4.71 2.19 -15.95
C ASN A 139 5.31 1.14 -15.02
N ASP A 140 6.58 1.31 -14.70
CA ASP A 140 7.37 0.50 -13.78
C ASP A 140 6.67 0.05 -12.49
N PRO A 141 5.87 0.89 -11.78
CA PRO A 141 5.21 0.46 -10.56
C PRO A 141 4.30 -0.76 -10.76
N ILE A 142 3.74 -0.97 -11.96
CA ILE A 142 2.82 -2.08 -12.25
C ILE A 142 3.41 -3.46 -11.88
N PHE A 143 4.74 -3.57 -11.85
CA PHE A 143 5.43 -4.76 -11.36
C PHE A 143 4.94 -5.14 -9.95
N ASP A 144 4.99 -4.23 -8.96
CA ASP A 144 4.56 -4.58 -7.60
C ASP A 144 3.03 -4.80 -7.50
N HIS A 145 2.28 -4.24 -8.45
CA HIS A 145 0.84 -4.41 -8.64
C HIS A 145 0.46 -5.70 -9.39
N ALA A 146 1.41 -6.53 -9.82
CA ALA A 146 1.08 -7.92 -10.22
C ALA A 146 0.39 -8.72 -9.08
N LYS A 147 0.38 -8.17 -7.87
CA LYS A 147 -0.44 -8.58 -6.70
C LYS A 147 -1.95 -8.49 -6.92
N VAL A 148 -2.42 -7.89 -8.03
CA VAL A 148 -3.80 -8.04 -8.50
C VAL A 148 -4.28 -9.50 -8.49
N ALA A 149 -3.40 -10.46 -8.80
CA ALA A 149 -3.76 -11.87 -8.78
C ALA A 149 -4.21 -12.36 -7.39
N ILE A 150 -3.73 -11.74 -6.30
CA ILE A 150 -4.19 -12.00 -4.92
C ILE A 150 -5.61 -11.46 -4.74
N ILE A 151 -5.93 -10.27 -5.27
CA ILE A 151 -7.28 -9.70 -5.24
C ILE A 151 -8.26 -10.65 -5.95
N ASP A 152 -7.87 -11.13 -7.13
CA ASP A 152 -8.65 -12.08 -7.92
C ASP A 152 -8.83 -13.42 -7.18
N ALA A 153 -7.77 -13.95 -6.56
CA ALA A 153 -7.84 -15.17 -5.77
C ALA A 153 -8.77 -15.03 -4.56
N ILE A 154 -8.68 -13.94 -3.79
CA ILE A 154 -9.59 -13.70 -2.65
C ILE A 154 -11.04 -13.60 -3.13
N ALA A 155 -11.31 -12.89 -4.23
CA ALA A 155 -12.65 -12.76 -4.78
C ALA A 155 -13.25 -14.09 -5.24
N ARG A 156 -12.40 -15.00 -5.73
CA ARG A 156 -12.82 -16.29 -6.26
C ARG A 156 -12.94 -17.38 -5.20
N GLU A 157 -12.00 -17.44 -4.27
CA GLU A 157 -11.80 -18.57 -3.36
C GLU A 157 -12.11 -18.21 -1.90
N GLY A 158 -12.22 -16.92 -1.58
CA GLY A 158 -12.44 -16.43 -0.23
C GLY A 158 -11.17 -16.35 0.61
N LEU A 159 -11.34 -16.49 1.92
CA LEU A 159 -10.26 -16.41 2.92
C LEU A 159 -10.05 -17.79 3.57
N LEU A 160 -8.83 -18.30 3.74
CA LEU A 160 -7.52 -17.82 3.28
C LEU A 160 -7.31 -18.18 1.79
N PRO A 161 -6.88 -17.26 0.91
CA PRO A 161 -6.78 -17.53 -0.53
C PRO A 161 -5.66 -18.53 -0.85
N ILE A 162 -5.83 -19.35 -1.89
CA ILE A 162 -4.77 -20.22 -2.42
C ILE A 162 -3.75 -19.33 -3.15
N ASN A 163 -2.47 -19.70 -3.08
CA ASN A 163 -1.41 -18.97 -3.74
C ASN A 163 -1.65 -18.88 -5.26
N PRO A 164 -1.86 -17.67 -5.82
CA PRO A 164 -2.13 -17.51 -7.24
C PRO A 164 -0.85 -17.62 -8.09
N TYR A 165 0.34 -17.73 -7.50
CA TYR A 165 1.59 -17.77 -8.25
C TYR A 165 2.23 -19.15 -8.30
N TYR A 166 1.84 -20.06 -7.39
CA TYR A 166 2.47 -21.35 -7.25
C TYR A 166 1.52 -22.40 -6.69
N ALA A 167 1.26 -23.44 -7.50
CA ALA A 167 0.48 -24.60 -7.11
C ALA A 167 1.27 -25.88 -7.46
N PRO A 168 2.00 -26.46 -6.49
CA PRO A 168 2.72 -27.71 -6.70
C PRO A 168 1.80 -28.92 -6.72
N ASP A 169 2.38 -30.06 -7.10
CA ASP A 169 1.69 -31.35 -7.10
C ASP A 169 1.20 -31.74 -5.69
N GLY A 170 -0.02 -32.26 -5.62
CA GLY A 170 -0.61 -32.84 -4.41
C GLY A 170 -0.84 -31.88 -3.23
N GLU A 171 -0.48 -30.60 -3.33
CA GLU A 171 -0.51 -29.66 -2.21
C GLU A 171 -1.34 -28.41 -2.54
N THR A 172 -2.16 -27.97 -1.58
CA THR A 172 -2.84 -26.67 -1.63
C THR A 172 -2.07 -25.70 -0.73
N ILE A 173 -1.38 -24.74 -1.35
CA ILE A 173 -0.55 -23.76 -0.66
C ILE A 173 -1.36 -22.47 -0.48
N PRO A 174 -1.65 -22.03 0.76
CA PRO A 174 -2.24 -20.72 0.98
C PRO A 174 -1.25 -19.59 0.65
N VAL A 175 -1.77 -18.43 0.24
CA VAL A 175 -0.96 -17.21 0.11
C VAL A 175 -0.39 -16.85 1.48
N ILE A 176 0.93 -16.79 1.60
CA ILE A 176 1.58 -16.07 2.71
C ILE A 176 1.76 -14.62 2.29
N TYR A 177 1.92 -13.73 3.27
CA TYR A 177 2.32 -12.35 2.98
C TYR A 177 1.29 -11.54 2.17
N TYR A 178 0.00 -11.92 2.24
CA TYR A 178 -1.07 -11.04 1.79
C TYR A 178 -1.43 -10.02 2.88
N TYR A 179 -1.71 -8.80 2.45
CA TYR A 179 -2.10 -7.71 3.34
C TYR A 179 -3.62 -7.49 3.33
N THR A 180 -4.17 -6.97 4.43
CA THR A 180 -5.57 -6.52 4.53
C THR A 180 -5.96 -5.62 3.37
N TRP A 181 -5.02 -4.85 2.82
CA TRP A 181 -5.25 -3.97 1.69
C TRP A 181 -5.80 -4.71 0.45
N HIS A 182 -5.21 -5.85 0.06
CA HIS A 182 -5.69 -6.64 -1.07
C HIS A 182 -7.08 -7.24 -0.80
N PHE A 183 -7.33 -7.64 0.45
CA PHE A 183 -8.65 -8.08 0.89
C PHE A 183 -9.69 -6.95 0.79
N LEU A 184 -9.35 -5.71 1.14
CA LEU A 184 -10.27 -4.58 1.01
C LEU A 184 -10.51 -4.22 -0.45
N ALA A 185 -9.49 -4.32 -1.31
CA ALA A 185 -9.65 -4.15 -2.75
C ALA A 185 -10.56 -5.23 -3.36
N SER A 186 -10.46 -6.50 -2.92
CA SER A 186 -11.31 -7.57 -3.44
C SER A 186 -12.80 -7.39 -3.09
N GLN A 187 -13.11 -6.65 -2.01
CA GLN A 187 -14.49 -6.26 -1.71
C GLN A 187 -15.07 -5.39 -2.83
N LEU A 188 -14.27 -4.49 -3.42
CA LEU A 188 -14.71 -3.67 -4.55
C LEU A 188 -14.95 -4.50 -5.80
N LYS A 189 -14.11 -5.52 -6.05
CA LYS A 189 -14.33 -6.48 -7.13
C LYS A 189 -15.71 -7.15 -7.01
N LEU A 190 -16.06 -7.65 -5.82
CA LEU A 190 -17.36 -8.29 -5.59
C LEU A 190 -18.56 -7.32 -5.60
N LEU A 191 -18.40 -6.11 -5.03
CA LEU A 191 -19.49 -5.15 -4.89
C LEU A 191 -19.77 -4.37 -6.18
N ALA A 192 -18.74 -4.08 -6.97
CA ALA A 192 -18.86 -3.31 -8.21
C ALA A 192 -18.84 -4.18 -9.49
N GLY A 193 -18.52 -5.47 -9.38
CA GLY A 193 -18.46 -6.37 -10.53
C GLY A 193 -17.31 -6.06 -11.51
N VAL A 194 -16.18 -5.58 -10.98
CA VAL A 194 -15.03 -5.11 -11.76
C VAL A 194 -13.88 -6.14 -11.76
N THR A 195 -12.89 -5.99 -12.63
CA THR A 195 -11.69 -6.85 -12.60
C THR A 195 -10.80 -6.52 -11.40
N GLY A 196 -9.88 -7.43 -11.04
CA GLY A 196 -8.92 -7.18 -9.96
C GLY A 196 -8.09 -5.90 -10.18
N TRP A 197 -7.61 -5.67 -11.41
CA TRP A 197 -6.83 -4.46 -11.74
C TRP A 197 -7.66 -3.18 -11.59
N GLN A 198 -8.92 -3.18 -12.02
CA GLN A 198 -9.82 -2.04 -11.83
C GLN A 198 -10.12 -1.77 -10.35
N ALA A 199 -10.33 -2.84 -9.56
CA ALA A 199 -10.53 -2.74 -8.11
C ALA A 199 -9.29 -2.18 -7.40
N GLU A 200 -8.10 -2.61 -7.82
CA GLU A 200 -6.83 -2.14 -7.28
C GLU A 200 -6.60 -0.66 -7.57
N VAL A 201 -6.83 -0.21 -8.82
CA VAL A 201 -6.77 1.20 -9.21
C VAL A 201 -7.72 2.05 -8.37
N ALA A 202 -8.96 1.60 -8.22
CA ALA A 202 -9.96 2.29 -7.40
C ALA A 202 -9.55 2.38 -5.92
N PHE A 203 -9.01 1.30 -5.36
CA PHE A 203 -8.63 1.24 -3.96
C PHE A 203 -7.32 1.98 -3.67
N ASN A 204 -6.40 2.02 -4.63
CA ASN A 204 -5.21 2.88 -4.59
C ASN A 204 -5.64 4.34 -4.51
N TRP A 205 -6.48 4.81 -5.43
CA TRP A 205 -7.01 6.17 -5.40
C TRP A 205 -7.70 6.49 -4.05
N PHE A 206 -8.57 5.60 -3.58
CA PHE A 206 -9.30 5.81 -2.33
C PHE A 206 -8.38 5.85 -1.10
N THR A 207 -7.36 4.99 -1.06
CA THR A 207 -6.36 4.97 0.02
C THR A 207 -5.58 6.29 0.04
N GLY A 208 -5.22 6.84 -1.13
CA GLY A 208 -4.54 8.13 -1.25
C GLY A 208 -5.43 9.27 -0.79
N PHE A 209 -6.71 9.22 -1.16
CA PHE A 209 -7.70 10.22 -0.80
C PHE A 209 -7.90 10.27 0.72
N ALA A 210 -8.12 9.10 1.34
CA ALA A 210 -8.28 8.97 2.78
C ALA A 210 -7.05 9.46 3.54
N THR A 211 -5.85 9.14 3.05
CA THR A 211 -4.58 9.54 3.66
C THR A 211 -4.43 11.06 3.65
N ILE A 212 -4.47 11.68 2.48
CA ILE A 212 -4.23 13.12 2.35
C ILE A 212 -5.33 13.94 3.01
N ALA A 213 -6.59 13.53 2.86
CA ALA A 213 -7.70 14.22 3.51
C ALA A 213 -7.53 14.25 5.03
N PHE A 214 -7.10 13.14 5.62
CA PHE A 214 -6.85 13.05 7.07
C PHE A 214 -5.65 13.89 7.51
N LEU A 215 -4.55 13.88 6.76
CA LEU A 215 -3.39 14.73 7.06
C LEU A 215 -3.74 16.22 6.96
N CYS A 216 -4.50 16.63 5.93
CA CYS A 216 -5.05 17.98 5.84
C CYS A 216 -5.89 18.31 7.08
N ALA A 217 -6.75 17.39 7.53
CA ALA A 217 -7.57 17.59 8.72
C ALA A 217 -6.73 17.80 9.98
N ILE A 218 -5.65 17.03 10.18
CA ILE A 218 -4.73 17.22 11.32
C ILE A 218 -4.06 18.59 11.24
N ALA A 219 -3.51 18.98 10.09
CA ALA A 219 -2.86 20.29 9.93
C ALA A 219 -3.82 21.45 10.21
N ILE A 220 -5.09 21.32 9.78
CA ILE A 220 -6.14 22.28 10.07
C ILE A 220 -6.51 22.26 11.55
N ARG A 221 -6.58 21.10 12.20
CA ARG A 221 -6.89 20.99 13.62
C ARG A 221 -5.83 21.68 14.50
N LEU A 222 -4.56 21.58 14.12
CA LEU A 222 -3.45 22.22 14.85
C LEU A 222 -3.38 23.75 14.68
N THR A 223 -3.86 24.27 13.54
CA THR A 223 -3.76 25.71 13.19
C THR A 223 -5.08 26.46 13.26
N ASN A 224 -6.19 25.73 13.20
CA ASN A 224 -7.54 26.24 12.93
C ASN A 224 -7.65 27.06 11.63
N LYS A 225 -6.85 26.73 10.60
CA LYS A 225 -6.81 27.45 9.32
C LYS A 225 -6.89 26.50 8.13
N ALA A 226 -7.80 26.79 7.19
CA ALA A 226 -7.96 26.03 5.94
C ALA A 226 -6.68 26.03 5.07
N VAL A 227 -5.90 27.12 5.12
CA VAL A 227 -4.65 27.28 4.36
C VAL A 227 -3.64 26.19 4.72
N ALA A 228 -3.62 25.70 5.96
CA ALA A 228 -2.75 24.58 6.35
C ALA A 228 -3.05 23.32 5.54
N GLY A 229 -4.34 23.02 5.30
CA GLY A 229 -4.74 21.91 4.44
C GLY A 229 -4.28 22.09 2.99
N ALA A 230 -4.40 23.30 2.44
CA ALA A 230 -3.98 23.60 1.07
C ALA A 230 -2.46 23.53 0.90
N LEU A 231 -1.69 24.03 1.87
CA LEU A 231 -0.23 23.92 1.87
C LEU A 231 0.23 22.46 2.01
N LEU A 232 -0.49 21.65 2.79
CA LEU A 232 -0.21 20.22 2.89
C LEU A 232 -0.35 19.51 1.54
N LEU A 233 -1.40 19.83 0.77
CA LEU A 233 -1.56 19.31 -0.60
C LEU A 233 -0.36 19.66 -1.48
N LEU A 234 0.13 20.90 -1.40
CA LEU A 234 1.31 21.34 -2.15
C LEU A 234 2.58 20.61 -1.71
N PHE A 235 2.84 20.51 -0.40
CA PHE A 235 3.99 19.77 0.12
C PHE A 235 3.95 18.29 -0.24
N ALA A 236 2.76 17.68 -0.25
CA ALA A 236 2.59 16.28 -0.62
C ALA A 236 2.87 16.00 -2.12
N LEU A 237 2.95 17.04 -2.97
CA LEU A 237 3.40 16.95 -4.36
C LEU A 237 4.91 17.03 -4.53
N ALA A 238 5.66 17.39 -3.48
CA ALA A 238 7.10 17.52 -3.56
C ALA A 238 7.78 16.14 -3.67
N GLY A 239 8.65 16.01 -4.66
CA GLY A 239 9.49 14.85 -4.90
C GLY A 239 10.88 15.01 -4.29
N PRO A 240 11.74 13.98 -4.41
CA PRO A 240 13.09 14.00 -3.88
C PRO A 240 13.95 15.03 -4.61
N PRO A 241 14.61 15.98 -3.91
CA PRO A 241 15.64 16.80 -4.53
C PRO A 241 16.78 16.01 -5.19
N ALA A 242 17.08 14.80 -4.68
CA ALA A 242 18.13 13.91 -5.20
C ALA A 242 18.00 13.66 -6.70
N ASP A 243 16.78 13.53 -7.23
CA ASP A 243 16.54 13.20 -8.64
C ASP A 243 16.92 14.32 -9.62
N LEU A 244 17.17 15.53 -9.12
CA LEU A 244 17.66 16.64 -9.93
C LEU A 244 19.20 16.70 -9.98
N LEU A 245 19.91 16.03 -9.06
CA LEU A 245 21.36 16.06 -8.99
C LEU A 245 22.07 15.55 -10.26
N PRO A 246 21.62 14.49 -10.97
CA PRO A 246 22.26 14.08 -12.22
C PRO A 246 22.25 15.16 -13.30
N PHE A 247 21.23 16.02 -13.32
CA PHE A 247 21.13 17.11 -14.27
C PHE A 247 22.02 18.29 -13.88
N LEU A 248 22.09 18.60 -12.58
CA LEU A 248 22.85 19.75 -12.07
C LEU A 248 24.37 19.49 -12.00
N LEU A 249 24.76 18.27 -11.65
CA LEU A 249 26.15 17.89 -11.35
C LEU A 249 26.74 16.91 -12.36
N GLY A 250 25.96 16.49 -13.36
CA GLY A 250 26.35 15.52 -14.37
C GLY A 250 26.20 14.06 -13.94
N PRO A 251 26.37 13.10 -14.86
CA PRO A 251 26.04 11.68 -14.64
C PRO A 251 26.89 10.99 -13.57
N ARG A 252 28.07 11.53 -13.24
CA ARG A 252 28.98 10.96 -12.24
C ARG A 252 28.77 11.51 -10.84
N TRP A 253 27.77 12.37 -10.59
CA TRP A 253 27.57 13.03 -9.29
C TRP A 253 27.57 12.08 -8.08
N GLN A 254 27.07 10.85 -8.27
CA GLN A 254 27.05 9.80 -7.24
C GLN A 254 28.46 9.41 -6.79
N ASP A 255 29.42 9.38 -7.72
CA ASP A 255 30.84 9.10 -7.44
C ASP A 255 31.44 10.17 -6.51
N TRP A 256 31.00 11.44 -6.62
CA TRP A 256 31.53 12.57 -5.85
C TRP A 256 30.86 12.74 -4.49
N VAL A 257 29.54 12.59 -4.45
CA VAL A 257 28.74 12.78 -3.22
C VAL A 257 28.82 11.51 -2.35
N GLY A 258 29.29 10.39 -2.91
CA GLY A 258 29.23 9.08 -2.27
C GLY A 258 27.80 8.64 -2.01
N TYR A 259 26.82 9.19 -2.75
CA TYR A 259 25.41 8.92 -2.55
C TYR A 259 25.16 7.45 -2.91
N PRO A 260 24.80 6.60 -1.94
CA PRO A 260 24.60 5.20 -2.23
C PRO A 260 23.34 5.11 -3.11
N PRO A 261 23.23 4.15 -4.04
CA PRO A 261 22.03 3.94 -4.86
C PRO A 261 20.84 3.42 -4.05
N VAL A 262 20.77 3.75 -2.77
CA VAL A 262 19.82 3.22 -1.82
C VAL A 262 18.94 4.40 -1.38
N HIS A 263 17.62 4.24 -1.52
CA HIS A 263 16.59 5.03 -0.84
C HIS A 263 16.07 6.33 -1.50
N SER A 264 16.06 6.50 -2.83
CA SER A 264 15.57 7.77 -3.42
C SER A 264 14.04 7.93 -3.53
N LEU A 265 13.22 6.92 -3.22
CA LEU A 265 11.79 6.87 -3.63
C LEU A 265 10.78 6.96 -2.48
N GLU A 266 11.14 7.56 -1.35
CA GLU A 266 10.40 7.41 -0.08
C GLU A 266 9.42 8.54 0.25
N VAL A 267 9.23 9.49 -0.68
CA VAL A 267 8.17 10.49 -0.55
C VAL A 267 6.78 9.87 -0.75
N LEU A 268 5.77 10.50 -0.15
CA LEU A 268 4.44 9.93 -0.01
C LEU A 268 3.78 9.52 -1.33
N TRP A 269 3.80 10.37 -2.37
CA TRP A 269 3.12 10.06 -3.62
C TRP A 269 3.79 8.91 -4.39
N ILE A 270 5.13 8.78 -4.33
CA ILE A 270 5.83 7.66 -4.98
C ILE A 270 5.48 6.35 -4.27
N GLN A 271 5.55 6.33 -2.95
CA GLN A 271 5.18 5.15 -2.16
C GLN A 271 3.71 4.78 -2.35
N MET A 272 2.84 5.77 -2.53
CA MET A 272 1.44 5.54 -2.88
C MET A 272 1.28 4.85 -4.24
N SER A 273 2.07 5.27 -5.24
CA SER A 273 2.07 4.63 -6.56
C SER A 273 2.62 3.21 -6.56
N TRP A 274 3.53 2.90 -5.64
CA TRP A 274 4.25 1.62 -5.60
C TRP A 274 3.60 0.60 -4.66
N VAL A 275 3.31 0.99 -3.42
CA VAL A 275 2.93 0.11 -2.29
C VAL A 275 1.84 0.75 -1.42
N PRO A 276 0.61 0.91 -1.94
CA PRO A 276 -0.48 1.57 -1.23
C PRO A 276 -0.83 0.92 0.13
N GLN A 277 -0.57 -0.38 0.31
CA GLN A 277 -0.73 -1.10 1.57
C GLN A 277 0.14 -0.54 2.71
N HIS A 278 1.37 -0.12 2.40
CA HIS A 278 2.29 0.45 3.40
C HIS A 278 1.86 1.88 3.77
N VAL A 279 1.33 2.63 2.80
CA VAL A 279 0.73 3.95 3.05
C VAL A 279 -0.52 3.83 3.93
N PHE A 280 -1.40 2.86 3.66
CA PHE A 280 -2.55 2.59 4.53
C PHE A 280 -2.11 2.23 5.96
N SER A 281 -1.09 1.38 6.11
CA SER A 281 -0.55 1.05 7.44
C SER A 281 -0.01 2.28 8.18
N ALA A 282 0.75 3.14 7.49
CA ALA A 282 1.25 4.39 8.07
C ALA A 282 0.12 5.35 8.45
N LEU A 283 -0.93 5.47 7.62
CA LEU A 283 -2.15 6.22 7.96
C LEU A 283 -2.77 5.70 9.26
N ALA A 284 -2.93 4.39 9.40
CA ALA A 284 -3.50 3.78 10.59
C ALA A 284 -2.65 4.04 11.85
N VAL A 285 -1.31 4.08 11.71
CA VAL A 285 -0.41 4.50 12.80
C VAL A 285 -0.60 5.98 13.17
N VAL A 286 -0.73 6.88 12.19
CA VAL A 286 -0.98 8.30 12.46
C VAL A 286 -2.35 8.52 13.12
N VAL A 287 -3.38 7.79 12.68
CA VAL A 287 -4.69 7.74 13.36
C VAL A 287 -4.52 7.25 14.81
N LEU A 288 -3.75 6.19 15.03
CA LEU A 288 -3.49 5.66 16.37
C LEU A 288 -2.77 6.68 17.27
N ILE A 289 -1.76 7.39 16.76
CA ILE A 289 -1.08 8.48 17.48
C ILE A 289 -2.07 9.58 17.91
N PHE A 290 -3.00 9.96 17.02
CA PHE A 290 -4.06 10.90 17.36
C PHE A 290 -5.01 10.33 18.43
N LEU A 291 -5.45 9.07 18.32
CA LEU A 291 -6.32 8.44 19.32
C LEU A 291 -5.64 8.35 20.69
N VAL A 292 -4.37 7.96 20.74
CA VAL A 292 -3.56 7.91 21.98
C VAL A 292 -3.41 9.30 22.58
N THR A 293 -3.29 10.35 21.75
CA THR A 293 -3.29 11.74 22.23
C THR A 293 -4.54 12.05 23.05
N ARG A 294 -5.71 11.71 22.51
CA ARG A 294 -7.02 11.94 23.16
C ARG A 294 -7.18 11.10 24.43
N VAL A 295 -6.68 9.87 24.42
CA VAL A 295 -6.69 8.99 25.60
C VAL A 295 -5.80 9.53 26.72
N LEU A 296 -4.59 9.98 26.41
CA LEU A 296 -3.65 10.52 27.39
C LEU A 296 -4.20 11.77 28.10
N ILE A 297 -4.94 12.63 27.40
CA ILE A 297 -5.52 13.84 28.01
C ILE A 297 -6.87 13.58 28.69
N SER A 298 -7.41 12.36 28.65
CA SER A 298 -8.69 12.03 29.28
C SER A 298 -8.53 11.74 30.77
N GLU A 299 -9.41 12.34 31.59
CA GLU A 299 -9.47 12.07 33.03
C GLU A 299 -10.19 10.76 33.38
N ARG A 300 -10.88 10.15 32.41
CA ARG A 300 -11.68 8.94 32.58
C ARG A 300 -11.30 7.87 31.56
N LEU A 301 -11.60 6.61 31.87
CA LEU A 301 -11.54 5.51 30.91
C LEU A 301 -12.51 5.78 29.76
N GLN A 302 -12.05 5.63 28.51
CA GLN A 302 -12.83 5.86 27.30
C GLN A 302 -12.89 4.56 26.48
N PRO A 303 -13.87 3.66 26.72
CA PRO A 303 -13.95 2.37 26.05
C PRO A 303 -14.11 2.49 24.53
N ASN A 304 -14.82 3.52 24.06
CA ASN A 304 -14.93 3.86 22.64
C ASN A 304 -13.54 4.10 22.01
N TYR A 305 -12.68 4.89 22.64
CA TYR A 305 -11.32 5.09 22.15
C TYR A 305 -10.50 3.80 22.17
N ALA A 306 -10.67 2.94 23.19
CA ALA A 306 -9.97 1.66 23.24
C ALA A 306 -10.33 0.75 22.05
N VAL A 307 -11.63 0.57 21.76
CA VAL A 307 -12.10 -0.27 20.65
C VAL A 307 -11.61 0.27 19.32
N ILE A 308 -11.75 1.58 19.08
CA ILE A 308 -11.34 2.19 17.82
C ILE A 308 -9.81 2.19 17.66
N ALA A 309 -9.05 2.38 18.74
CA ALA A 309 -7.59 2.25 18.72
C ALA A 309 -7.15 0.80 18.45
N GLY A 310 -7.82 -0.19 19.06
CA GLY A 310 -7.53 -1.61 18.84
C GLY A 310 -7.79 -2.04 17.39
N LEU A 311 -8.92 -1.63 16.82
CA LEU A 311 -9.20 -1.85 15.39
C LEU A 311 -8.16 -1.14 14.50
N SER A 312 -7.82 0.11 14.80
CA SER A 312 -6.80 0.87 14.04
C SER A 312 -5.43 0.19 14.10
N ALA A 313 -5.05 -0.37 15.25
CA ALA A 313 -3.82 -1.16 15.39
C ALA A 313 -3.89 -2.47 14.58
N ALA A 314 -5.02 -3.18 14.57
CA ALA A 314 -5.21 -4.35 13.74
C ALA A 314 -5.14 -4.02 12.25
N ALA A 315 -5.71 -2.88 11.82
CA ALA A 315 -5.58 -2.37 10.47
C ALA A 315 -4.12 -2.03 10.12
N ALA A 316 -3.40 -1.36 11.03
CA ALA A 316 -1.99 -1.03 10.85
C ALA A 316 -1.15 -2.30 10.64
N PHE A 317 -1.27 -3.26 11.55
CA PHE A 317 -0.59 -4.56 11.47
C PHE A 317 -0.95 -5.30 10.17
N GLY A 318 -2.24 -5.40 9.87
CA GLY A 318 -2.72 -6.19 8.74
C GLY A 318 -2.40 -5.59 7.37
N ALA A 319 -2.35 -4.26 7.27
CA ALA A 319 -1.94 -3.57 6.05
C ALA A 319 -0.42 -3.64 5.81
N SER A 320 0.39 -3.73 6.87
CA SER A 320 1.83 -3.95 6.75
C SER A 320 2.47 -4.50 8.01
N ALA A 321 3.09 -5.67 7.88
CA ALA A 321 3.95 -6.24 8.91
C ALA A 321 5.17 -5.36 9.23
N TRP A 322 5.69 -4.59 8.28
CA TRP A 322 6.86 -3.73 8.49
C TRP A 322 6.54 -2.42 9.18
N VAL A 323 5.44 -1.76 8.79
CA VAL A 323 5.10 -0.44 9.33
C VAL A 323 4.29 -0.60 10.62
N GLY A 324 3.06 -1.11 10.53
CA GLY A 324 2.15 -1.24 11.67
C GLY A 324 2.34 -2.48 12.53
N GLY A 325 3.13 -3.46 12.06
CA GLY A 325 3.53 -4.64 12.84
C GLY A 325 4.83 -4.41 13.62
N ILE A 326 5.92 -4.93 13.09
CA ILE A 326 7.25 -4.90 13.72
C ILE A 326 7.71 -3.46 13.93
N GLY A 327 7.59 -2.57 12.93
CA GLY A 327 7.99 -1.17 13.06
C GLY A 327 7.30 -0.47 14.23
N LEU A 328 5.97 -0.54 14.31
CA LEU A 328 5.23 0.02 15.43
C LEU A 328 5.66 -0.57 16.78
N ALA A 329 5.88 -1.88 16.87
CA ALA A 329 6.34 -2.54 18.10
C ALA A 329 7.68 -1.98 18.60
N PHE A 330 8.65 -1.76 17.70
CA PHE A 330 9.94 -1.14 18.05
C PHE A 330 9.84 0.35 18.37
N VAL A 331 8.79 1.03 17.93
CA VAL A 331 8.55 2.46 18.19
C VAL A 331 7.81 2.71 19.52
N LEU A 332 7.12 1.71 20.07
CA LEU A 332 6.39 1.83 21.33
C LEU A 332 7.23 2.44 22.48
N PRO A 333 8.50 2.03 22.73
CA PRO A 333 9.32 2.64 23.77
C PRO A 333 9.52 4.16 23.56
N ALA A 334 9.75 4.61 22.34
CA ALA A 334 9.90 6.03 22.03
C ALA A 334 8.61 6.81 22.29
N LEU A 335 7.45 6.24 21.94
CA LEU A 335 6.14 6.83 22.24
C LEU A 335 5.87 6.91 23.75
N VAL A 336 6.20 5.86 24.51
CA VAL A 336 6.06 5.83 25.97
C VAL A 336 6.96 6.89 26.61
N VAL A 337 8.23 6.96 26.21
CA VAL A 337 9.16 7.98 26.71
C VAL A 337 8.63 9.39 26.46
N MET A 338 8.12 9.68 25.26
CA MET A 338 7.52 10.98 24.96
C MET A 338 6.22 11.25 25.71
N ALA A 339 5.39 10.23 25.94
CA ALA A 339 4.22 10.36 26.80
C ALA A 339 4.62 10.72 28.23
N LEU A 340 5.67 10.10 28.79
CA LEU A 340 6.17 10.39 30.13
C LEU A 340 6.77 11.81 30.24
N PHE A 341 7.40 12.32 29.18
CA PHE A 341 7.90 13.70 29.12
C PHE A 341 6.81 14.77 29.29
N LEU A 342 5.54 14.43 29.03
CA LEU A 342 4.41 15.34 29.24
C LEU A 342 4.13 15.62 30.72
N ARG A 343 4.64 14.78 31.64
CA ARG A 343 4.46 14.91 33.10
C ARG A 343 2.99 15.09 33.51
N LEU A 344 2.10 14.35 32.86
CA LEU A 344 0.67 14.35 33.18
C LEU A 344 0.44 13.78 34.60
N PRO A 345 -0.69 14.11 35.26
CA PRO A 345 -1.04 13.47 36.52
C PRO A 345 -1.15 11.95 36.39
N ARG A 346 -0.79 11.21 37.46
CA ARG A 346 -0.72 9.73 37.45
C ARG A 346 -2.00 9.04 36.94
N HIS A 347 -3.17 9.59 37.24
CA HIS A 347 -4.45 9.00 36.83
C HIS A 347 -4.63 8.98 35.30
N HIS A 348 -4.07 9.94 34.56
CA HIS A 348 -4.08 9.93 33.10
C HIS A 348 -3.32 8.73 32.54
N TYR A 349 -2.12 8.44 33.07
CA TYR A 349 -1.32 7.28 32.64
C TYR A 349 -2.00 5.96 32.98
N ILE A 350 -2.63 5.86 34.16
CA ILE A 350 -3.38 4.65 34.55
C ILE A 350 -4.56 4.42 33.60
N ASN A 351 -5.32 5.48 33.26
CA ASN A 351 -6.43 5.38 32.31
C ASN A 351 -5.94 5.03 30.91
N ALA A 352 -4.81 5.60 30.47
CA ALA A 352 -4.19 5.26 29.19
C ALA A 352 -3.74 3.81 29.14
N LEU A 353 -3.15 3.29 30.22
CA LEU A 353 -2.77 1.87 30.33
C LEU A 353 -4.00 0.95 30.26
N LYS A 354 -5.07 1.25 31.01
CA LYS A 354 -6.33 0.48 30.93
C LYS A 354 -6.92 0.49 29.52
N THR A 355 -6.90 1.65 28.87
CA THR A 355 -7.38 1.81 27.49
C THR A 355 -6.51 1.01 26.51
N ALA A 356 -5.17 1.03 26.68
CA ALA A 356 -4.23 0.30 25.86
C ALA A 356 -4.38 -1.22 26.01
N LEU A 357 -4.60 -1.72 27.23
CA LEU A 357 -4.86 -3.14 27.48
C LEU A 357 -6.14 -3.61 26.78
N LEU A 358 -7.23 -2.83 26.87
CA LEU A 358 -8.46 -3.13 26.15
C LEU A 358 -8.27 -3.05 24.63
N ALA A 359 -7.56 -2.04 24.15
CA ALA A 359 -7.22 -1.90 22.73
C ALA A 359 -6.38 -3.09 22.22
N LEU A 360 -5.46 -3.61 23.03
CA LEU A 360 -4.66 -4.79 22.69
C LEU A 360 -5.54 -6.03 22.52
N LEU A 361 -6.50 -6.26 23.42
CA LEU A 361 -7.45 -7.37 23.30
C LEU A 361 -8.26 -7.29 22.00
N VAL A 362 -8.76 -6.10 21.67
CA VAL A 362 -9.48 -5.85 20.41
C VAL A 362 -8.55 -6.06 19.22
N CYS A 363 -7.33 -5.53 19.27
CA CYS A 363 -6.35 -5.68 18.20
C CYS A 363 -6.08 -7.17 17.90
N VAL A 364 -5.76 -7.97 18.92
CA VAL A 364 -5.49 -9.41 18.76
C VAL A 364 -6.70 -10.14 18.17
N MET A 365 -7.90 -9.85 18.66
CA MET A 365 -9.15 -10.46 18.18
C MET A 365 -9.38 -10.21 16.69
N PHE A 366 -9.17 -8.97 16.24
CA PHE A 366 -9.42 -8.59 14.85
C PHE A 366 -8.22 -8.80 13.92
N ALA A 367 -7.02 -8.97 14.45
CA ALA A 367 -5.83 -9.37 13.70
C ALA A 367 -5.69 -10.89 13.55
N LEU A 368 -6.48 -11.68 14.28
CA LEU A 368 -6.35 -13.15 14.35
C LEU A 368 -6.30 -13.86 12.98
N PRO A 369 -7.16 -13.54 11.99
CA PRO A 369 -7.09 -14.19 10.67
C PRO A 369 -5.72 -14.02 9.99
N LEU A 370 -5.10 -12.84 10.17
CA LEU A 370 -3.79 -12.54 9.61
C LEU A 370 -2.66 -13.12 10.43
N LEU A 371 -2.81 -13.14 11.77
CA LEU A 371 -1.84 -13.80 12.65
C LEU A 371 -1.73 -15.29 12.29
N ILE A 372 -2.84 -15.97 12.02
CA ILE A 372 -2.83 -17.38 11.57
C ILE A 372 -2.10 -17.51 10.23
N SER A 373 -2.37 -16.61 9.28
CA SER A 373 -1.73 -16.63 7.96
C SER A 373 -0.23 -16.27 7.99
N GLN A 374 0.20 -15.43 8.93
CA GLN A 374 1.59 -14.97 9.03
C GLN A 374 2.43 -15.86 9.94
N ALA A 375 1.84 -16.45 10.98
CA ALA A 375 2.48 -17.48 11.83
C ALA A 375 2.67 -18.81 11.09
N SER A 376 2.36 -18.87 9.81
CA SER A 376 2.58 -20.01 8.95
C SER A 376 3.76 -19.73 7.96
N GLY A 377 4.33 -18.53 7.92
CA GLY A 377 5.36 -18.16 6.95
C GLY A 377 6.70 -18.96 6.99
N PRO A 378 7.50 -18.93 5.90
CA PRO A 378 8.79 -19.62 5.78
C PRO A 378 9.81 -19.24 6.85
N SER A 379 9.67 -18.07 7.46
CA SER A 379 10.49 -17.62 8.60
C SER A 379 10.45 -18.59 9.76
N LEU A 380 9.31 -19.25 9.98
CA LEU A 380 9.15 -20.27 11.00
C LEU A 380 9.68 -21.64 10.54
N THR A 381 9.68 -21.93 9.24
CA THR A 381 10.31 -23.16 8.71
C THR A 381 11.83 -23.16 8.81
N GLN A 382 12.47 -21.98 8.83
CA GLN A 382 13.91 -21.83 9.01
C GLN A 382 14.31 -21.30 10.40
N SER A 383 13.36 -21.14 11.33
CA SER A 383 13.59 -20.56 12.68
C SER A 383 14.30 -19.19 12.66
N GLN A 384 14.11 -18.39 11.62
CA GLN A 384 14.72 -17.06 11.50
C GLN A 384 13.69 -15.99 11.84
N LEU A 385 14.10 -15.01 12.65
CA LEU A 385 13.28 -13.83 12.90
C LEU A 385 13.04 -13.07 11.59
N PRO A 386 11.87 -12.46 11.38
CA PRO A 386 11.56 -11.68 10.17
C PRO A 386 12.33 -10.37 10.03
N PHE A 387 13.19 -10.06 10.99
CA PHE A 387 14.02 -8.87 11.02
C PHE A 387 15.40 -9.19 11.59
N GLY A 388 16.38 -8.43 11.16
CA GLY A 388 17.74 -8.43 11.66
C GLY A 388 18.19 -7.02 12.02
N LEU A 389 19.22 -6.92 12.86
CA LEU A 389 19.92 -5.66 13.08
C LEU A 389 20.90 -5.46 11.94
N GLY A 390 20.93 -4.26 11.37
CA GLY A 390 21.86 -3.93 10.31
C GLY A 390 22.12 -2.43 10.23
N LEU A 391 23.06 -2.05 9.36
CA LEU A 391 23.43 -0.67 9.15
C LEU A 391 23.39 -0.34 7.66
N TYR A 392 22.68 0.72 7.29
CA TYR A 392 22.77 1.26 5.94
C TYR A 392 24.07 2.07 5.79
N THR A 393 24.89 1.66 4.82
CA THR A 393 26.15 2.34 4.50
C THR A 393 25.88 3.52 3.56
N ALA A 394 26.36 4.69 3.96
CA ALA A 394 26.10 5.95 3.25
C ALA A 394 27.13 6.31 2.18
N THR A 395 28.26 5.61 2.07
CA THR A 395 29.31 5.91 1.08
C THR A 395 30.34 4.78 1.05
N PRO A 396 30.96 4.46 -0.09
CA PRO A 396 32.05 3.48 -0.14
C PRO A 396 33.31 3.90 0.64
N LEU A 397 33.49 5.20 0.89
CA LEU A 397 34.74 5.77 1.44
C LEU A 397 35.11 5.22 2.82
N PHE A 398 34.11 4.92 3.65
CA PHE A 398 34.31 4.45 5.03
C PHE A 398 34.20 2.93 5.18
N ASN A 399 33.94 2.19 4.10
CA ASN A 399 33.74 0.73 4.15
C ASN A 399 34.97 -0.05 4.64
N LYS A 400 36.16 0.54 4.57
CA LYS A 400 37.44 -0.08 4.99
C LYS A 400 37.89 0.36 6.39
N GLU A 401 37.25 1.36 6.97
CA GLU A 401 37.59 1.89 8.29
C GLU A 401 36.82 1.09 9.37
N PRO A 402 37.46 0.78 10.53
CA PRO A 402 36.79 0.09 11.63
C PRO A 402 35.77 1.02 12.33
N TYR A 403 35.52 0.87 13.63
CA TYR A 403 34.45 1.55 14.41
C TYR A 403 34.06 2.99 14.02
N TRP A 404 35.02 3.85 13.63
CA TRP A 404 34.76 5.21 13.14
C TRP A 404 33.99 5.25 11.80
N GLY A 405 34.21 4.30 10.91
CA GLY A 405 33.48 4.16 9.65
C GLY A 405 31.99 3.92 9.88
N TYR A 406 31.61 3.11 10.87
CA TYR A 406 30.20 2.88 11.22
C TYR A 406 29.49 4.16 11.71
N LEU A 407 30.14 4.94 12.58
CA LEU A 407 29.59 6.23 13.02
C LEU A 407 29.47 7.22 11.86
N ALA A 408 30.49 7.27 10.99
CA ALA A 408 30.46 8.10 9.79
C ALA A 408 29.30 7.71 8.86
N HIS A 409 29.06 6.41 8.63
CA HIS A 409 27.91 5.94 7.85
C HIS A 409 26.57 6.36 8.45
N ILE A 410 26.38 6.26 9.77
CA ILE A 410 25.13 6.69 10.43
C ILE A 410 24.90 8.19 10.20
N VAL A 411 25.91 9.01 10.46
CA VAL A 411 25.79 10.46 10.34
C VAL A 411 25.55 10.86 8.89
N LEU A 412 26.34 10.31 7.96
CA LEU A 412 26.23 10.62 6.54
C LEU A 412 24.91 10.12 5.95
N PHE A 413 24.42 8.96 6.38
CA PHE A 413 23.12 8.44 5.94
C PHE A 413 22.06 9.49 6.21
N TRP A 414 21.96 10.01 7.43
CA TRP A 414 20.93 11.00 7.75
C TRP A 414 21.16 12.38 7.12
N LEU A 415 22.43 12.81 7.00
CA LEU A 415 22.78 14.07 6.33
C LEU A 415 22.45 14.05 4.84
N GLN A 416 22.49 12.88 4.20
CA GLN A 416 22.11 12.71 2.80
C GLN A 416 20.61 12.44 2.66
N PHE A 417 20.11 11.43 3.37
CA PHE A 417 18.74 10.93 3.26
C PHE A 417 17.68 12.00 3.53
N LEU A 418 17.71 12.66 4.70
CA LEU A 418 16.62 13.56 5.09
C LEU A 418 16.51 14.78 4.16
N PRO A 419 17.61 15.50 3.85
CA PRO A 419 17.53 16.65 2.97
C PRO A 419 17.33 16.28 1.50
N LEU A 420 17.96 15.21 1.01
CA LEU A 420 17.91 14.86 -0.41
C LEU A 420 16.65 14.08 -0.80
N ASN A 421 15.98 13.42 0.15
CA ASN A 421 14.69 12.75 -0.11
C ASN A 421 13.49 13.59 0.27
N LEU A 422 13.52 14.26 1.44
CA LEU A 422 12.35 14.98 1.95
C LEU A 422 12.43 16.50 1.75
N GLY A 423 13.61 17.04 1.41
CA GLY A 423 13.80 18.44 1.07
C GLY A 423 13.20 19.41 2.09
N ILE A 424 12.39 20.34 1.60
CA ILE A 424 11.77 21.39 2.40
C ILE A 424 10.78 20.86 3.46
N VAL A 425 10.18 19.69 3.21
CA VAL A 425 9.28 19.04 4.16
C VAL A 425 10.03 18.69 5.43
N PHE A 426 11.22 18.10 5.30
CA PHE A 426 12.07 17.81 6.46
C PHE A 426 12.47 19.08 7.22
N VAL A 427 12.90 20.13 6.51
CA VAL A 427 13.34 21.39 7.13
C VAL A 427 12.21 22.05 7.93
N LEU A 428 11.06 22.30 7.31
CA LEU A 428 9.94 22.98 7.95
C LEU A 428 9.23 22.09 8.98
N GLY A 429 9.11 20.79 8.69
CA GLY A 429 8.48 19.83 9.58
C GLY A 429 9.27 19.67 10.87
N SER A 430 10.59 19.53 10.77
CA SER A 430 11.49 19.44 11.93
C SER A 430 11.52 20.73 12.73
N LEU A 431 11.50 21.88 12.05
CA LEU A 431 11.38 23.18 12.72
C LEU A 431 10.10 23.24 13.57
N ALA A 432 8.95 22.89 13.00
CA ALA A 432 7.68 22.92 13.73
C ALA A 432 7.64 21.93 14.88
N ILE A 433 7.97 20.67 14.62
CA ILE A 433 7.82 19.60 15.60
C ILE A 433 8.74 19.80 16.80
N LEU A 434 9.90 20.44 16.64
CA LEU A 434 10.89 20.66 17.71
C LEU A 434 10.76 22.00 18.42
N THR A 435 10.29 23.05 17.73
CA THR A 435 10.37 24.44 18.25
C THR A 435 9.03 25.11 18.49
N ARG A 436 7.94 24.53 17.99
CA ARG A 436 6.58 24.95 18.36
C ARG A 436 6.29 24.51 19.79
N SER A 437 5.52 25.30 20.51
CA SER A 437 5.06 25.01 21.86
C SER A 437 3.60 25.43 21.96
N SER A 438 2.74 24.52 22.39
CA SER A 438 1.32 24.79 22.57
C SER A 438 0.95 24.66 24.03
N THR A 439 0.11 25.58 24.50
CA THR A 439 -0.53 25.50 25.81
C THR A 439 -1.78 24.63 25.77
N VAL A 440 -2.32 24.33 24.58
CA VAL A 440 -3.45 23.42 24.38
C VAL A 440 -2.97 21.98 24.64
N PRO A 441 -3.54 21.26 25.64
CA PRO A 441 -3.05 19.94 26.04
C PRO A 441 -3.00 18.93 24.88
N GLU A 442 -4.02 18.94 24.02
CA GLU A 442 -4.07 18.04 22.87
C GLU A 442 -2.94 18.32 21.87
N GLU A 443 -2.75 19.58 21.47
CA GLU A 443 -1.68 19.95 20.52
C GLU A 443 -0.30 19.57 21.08
N ARG A 444 -0.07 19.83 22.38
CA ARG A 444 1.17 19.50 23.07
C ARG A 444 1.42 17.99 23.14
N THR A 445 0.39 17.21 23.50
CA THR A 445 0.48 15.76 23.55
C THR A 445 0.69 15.16 22.16
N PHE A 446 -0.05 15.64 21.15
CA PHE A 446 0.11 15.19 19.77
C PHE A 446 1.51 15.48 19.24
N GLN A 447 2.04 16.67 19.52
CA GLN A 447 3.40 17.04 19.16
C GLN A 447 4.44 16.12 19.83
N ALA A 448 4.33 15.85 21.14
CA ALA A 448 5.25 14.96 21.83
C ALA A 448 5.22 13.53 21.26
N LEU A 449 4.04 12.97 21.04
CA LEU A 449 3.91 11.66 20.40
C LEU A 449 4.41 11.66 18.96
N SER A 450 4.24 12.76 18.22
CA SER A 450 4.78 12.89 16.87
C SER A 450 6.31 12.94 16.87
N ILE A 451 6.95 13.56 17.87
CA ILE A 451 8.40 13.49 18.08
C ILE A 451 8.80 12.02 18.29
N GLY A 452 8.14 11.31 19.20
CA GLY A 452 8.43 9.91 19.51
C GLY A 452 8.24 8.98 18.31
N GLY A 453 7.16 9.17 17.56
CA GLY A 453 6.88 8.46 16.32
C GLY A 453 7.93 8.76 15.26
N THR A 454 8.24 10.04 15.02
CA THR A 454 9.22 10.45 13.99
C THR A 454 10.60 9.87 14.29
N PHE A 455 11.17 10.14 15.47
CA PHE A 455 12.49 9.62 15.83
C PHE A 455 12.50 8.10 15.96
N GLY A 456 11.49 7.49 16.55
CA GLY A 456 11.41 6.04 16.70
C GLY A 456 11.41 5.32 15.35
N PHE A 457 10.55 5.74 14.42
CA PHE A 457 10.49 5.12 13.10
C PHE A 457 11.76 5.40 12.29
N LEU A 458 12.40 6.57 12.42
CA LEU A 458 13.70 6.83 11.80
C LEU A 458 14.79 5.90 12.38
N LEU A 459 14.81 5.61 13.69
CA LEU A 459 15.72 4.62 14.25
C LEU A 459 15.48 3.22 13.68
N VAL A 460 14.21 2.82 13.50
CA VAL A 460 13.85 1.57 12.81
C VAL A 460 14.39 1.55 11.38
N VAL A 461 14.26 2.66 10.64
CA VAL A 461 14.79 2.81 9.27
C VAL A 461 16.29 2.60 9.21
N GLN A 462 17.06 3.10 10.19
CA GLN A 462 18.52 2.95 10.19
C GLN A 462 18.98 1.55 10.61
N PHE A 463 18.33 0.96 11.61
CA PHE A 463 18.91 -0.15 12.38
C PHE A 463 18.21 -1.49 12.17
N LEU A 464 17.02 -1.53 11.58
CA LEU A 464 16.33 -2.78 11.27
C LEU A 464 16.38 -3.08 9.78
N GLN A 465 16.61 -4.35 9.45
CA GLN A 465 16.61 -4.87 8.09
C GLN A 465 15.69 -6.08 8.02
N SER A 466 15.02 -6.27 6.89
CA SER A 466 14.28 -7.51 6.66
C SER A 466 15.29 -8.61 6.39
N THR A 467 15.11 -9.74 7.05
CA THR A 467 15.81 -11.00 6.73
C THR A 467 15.14 -11.74 5.56
N PHE A 468 13.94 -11.29 5.16
CA PHE A 468 13.14 -11.85 4.07
C PHE A 468 13.17 -10.94 2.85
N TRP A 469 14.04 -11.29 1.90
CA TRP A 469 14.16 -10.66 0.57
C TRP A 469 14.34 -9.13 0.65
N ASN A 470 14.40 -8.46 -0.49
CA ASN A 470 14.81 -7.05 -0.64
C ASN A 470 13.93 -5.99 0.10
N ASN A 471 12.93 -6.38 0.90
CA ASN A 471 11.98 -5.46 1.52
C ASN A 471 12.51 -4.87 2.82
N THR A 472 13.43 -3.93 2.72
CA THR A 472 14.04 -3.30 3.89
C THR A 472 13.03 -2.47 4.70
N PHE A 473 13.10 -2.54 6.04
CA PHE A 473 12.34 -1.65 6.92
C PHE A 473 12.59 -0.17 6.56
N GLY A 474 13.81 0.14 6.11
CA GLY A 474 14.20 1.46 5.63
C GLY A 474 13.23 2.05 4.60
N TRP A 475 12.70 1.25 3.67
CA TRP A 475 11.83 1.74 2.59
C TRP A 475 10.42 2.11 3.04
N ARG A 476 9.90 1.45 4.08
CA ARG A 476 8.47 1.50 4.38
C ARG A 476 8.17 2.15 5.72
N ALA A 477 9.01 1.92 6.73
CA ALA A 477 8.83 2.48 8.07
C ALA A 477 8.93 4.01 8.09
N VAL A 478 9.67 4.61 7.15
CA VAL A 478 9.82 6.06 6.99
C VAL A 478 8.50 6.80 6.70
N LEU A 479 7.48 6.11 6.19
CA LEU A 479 6.19 6.72 5.83
C LEU A 479 5.52 7.46 6.98
N VAL A 480 5.61 6.94 8.22
CA VAL A 480 5.03 7.60 9.39
C VAL A 480 5.73 8.94 9.67
N PRO A 481 7.08 9.01 9.78
CA PRO A 481 7.82 10.27 9.78
C PRO A 481 7.44 11.23 8.65
N VAL A 482 7.34 10.74 7.40
CA VAL A 482 6.98 11.59 6.25
C VAL A 482 5.60 12.24 6.44
N MET A 483 4.60 11.45 6.82
CA MET A 483 3.24 11.96 7.06
C MET A 483 3.19 12.98 8.19
N LEU A 484 3.88 12.73 9.30
CA LEU A 484 3.95 13.67 10.43
C LEU A 484 4.68 14.95 10.03
N LEU A 485 5.83 14.84 9.36
CA LEU A 485 6.59 15.99 8.88
C LEU A 485 5.77 16.83 7.90
N LEU A 486 5.03 16.24 6.96
CA LEU A 486 4.12 16.96 6.05
C LEU A 486 3.09 17.82 6.81
N VAL A 487 2.45 17.25 7.84
CA VAL A 487 1.54 17.97 8.72
C VAL A 487 2.24 19.16 9.36
N PHE A 488 3.41 18.93 9.95
CA PHE A 488 4.17 19.97 10.65
C PHE A 488 4.77 21.02 9.71
N SER A 489 5.14 20.69 8.46
CA SER A 489 5.58 21.67 7.46
C SER A 489 4.46 22.63 7.10
N ALA A 490 3.24 22.10 6.91
CA ALA A 490 2.06 22.92 6.65
C ALA A 490 1.72 23.83 7.85
N VAL A 491 1.85 23.32 9.08
CA VAL A 491 1.70 24.12 10.32
C VAL A 491 2.75 25.23 10.39
N ALA A 492 4.03 24.90 10.16
CA ALA A 492 5.13 25.87 10.18
C ALA A 492 4.88 27.02 9.22
N LEU A 493 4.62 26.72 7.95
CA LEU A 493 4.42 27.74 6.95
C LEU A 493 3.18 28.59 7.26
N THR A 494 2.07 27.97 7.68
CA THR A 494 0.83 28.68 8.04
C THR A 494 1.02 29.64 9.22
N GLU A 495 1.63 29.19 10.31
CA GLU A 495 1.75 30.00 11.53
C GLU A 495 2.88 31.02 11.43
N LEU A 496 4.04 30.67 10.86
CA LEU A 496 5.17 31.59 10.72
C LEU A 496 4.96 32.62 9.61
N SER A 497 4.18 32.34 8.57
CA SER A 497 3.81 33.38 7.59
C SER A 497 2.66 34.27 8.06
N SER A 498 1.97 33.91 9.14
CA SER A 498 0.79 34.64 9.65
C SER A 498 1.16 35.96 10.31
N CYS A 499 0.35 37.01 10.13
CA CYS A 499 0.47 38.27 10.89
C CYS A 499 -0.10 38.18 12.32
N ASN A 500 -0.67 37.05 12.73
CA ASN A 500 -1.28 36.89 14.04
C ASN A 500 -0.23 36.59 15.13
N GLU A 501 -0.06 37.52 16.07
CA GLU A 501 0.86 37.38 17.20
C GLU A 501 0.59 36.14 18.06
N ALA A 502 -0.68 35.74 18.24
CA ALA A 502 -1.02 34.55 19.00
C ALA A 502 -0.57 33.24 18.33
N ALA A 503 -0.41 33.23 17.01
CA ALA A 503 0.17 32.09 16.29
C ALA A 503 1.69 32.07 16.46
N ILE A 504 2.34 33.24 16.38
CA ILE A 504 3.79 33.39 16.50
C ILE A 504 4.27 33.13 17.93
N SER A 505 3.48 33.50 18.94
CA SER A 505 3.82 33.33 20.37
C SER A 505 3.96 31.87 20.78
N LYS A 506 3.38 30.93 20.00
CA LYS A 506 3.59 29.49 20.16
C LYS A 506 5.04 29.07 19.86
N TRP A 507 5.86 29.89 19.20
CA TRP A 507 7.17 29.49 18.73
C TRP A 507 8.30 29.98 19.63
N ARG A 508 9.36 29.16 19.76
CA ARG A 508 10.59 29.59 20.44
C ARG A 508 11.19 30.82 19.74
N LYS A 509 11.76 31.75 20.52
CA LYS A 509 12.37 33.00 20.02
C LYS A 509 13.38 32.77 18.89
N SER A 510 14.16 31.69 18.95
CA SER A 510 15.12 31.33 17.90
C SER A 510 14.47 31.03 16.56
N ALA A 511 13.32 30.34 16.53
CA ALA A 511 12.58 30.05 15.31
C ALA A 511 11.95 31.33 14.71
N VAL A 512 11.44 32.21 15.58
CA VAL A 512 10.84 33.49 15.16
C VAL A 512 11.86 34.40 14.47
N ARG A 513 13.14 34.37 14.85
CA ARG A 513 14.21 35.13 14.18
C ARG A 513 14.34 34.79 12.70
N TRP A 514 14.09 33.54 12.32
CA TRP A 514 14.20 33.07 10.94
C TRP A 514 12.90 33.25 10.12
N ARG A 515 11.85 33.84 10.71
CA ARG A 515 10.53 33.98 10.10
C ARG A 515 10.57 34.60 8.70
N GLN A 516 11.39 35.63 8.48
CA GLN A 516 11.51 36.29 7.17
C GLN A 516 12.07 35.37 6.08
N ALA A 517 12.89 34.38 6.46
CA ALA A 517 13.46 33.41 5.53
C ALA A 517 12.53 32.23 5.24
N VAL A 518 11.54 31.95 6.10
CA VAL A 518 10.67 30.77 5.99
C VAL A 518 9.92 30.73 4.66
N LEU A 519 9.29 31.84 4.24
CA LEU A 519 8.53 31.87 3.00
C LEU A 519 9.42 31.73 1.75
N PRO A 520 10.53 32.49 1.60
CA PRO A 520 11.48 32.27 0.49
C PRO A 520 12.03 30.85 0.44
N LEU A 521 12.45 30.28 1.58
CA LEU A 521 12.94 28.91 1.65
C LEU A 521 11.85 27.90 1.27
N ALA A 522 10.62 28.12 1.71
CA ALA A 522 9.48 27.29 1.33
C ALA A 522 9.25 27.31 -0.18
N MET A 523 9.28 28.49 -0.81
CA MET A 523 9.08 28.65 -2.26
C MET A 523 10.18 27.97 -3.07
N VAL A 524 11.45 28.20 -2.73
CA VAL A 524 12.60 27.56 -3.40
C VAL A 524 12.53 26.05 -3.22
N GLY A 525 12.35 25.59 -1.99
CA GLY A 525 12.31 24.18 -1.67
C GLY A 525 11.13 23.43 -2.30
N LEU A 526 9.95 24.03 -2.34
CA LEU A 526 8.78 23.50 -3.07
C LEU A 526 9.04 23.46 -4.57
N THR A 527 9.68 24.49 -5.14
CA THR A 527 10.01 24.51 -6.57
C THR A 527 10.95 23.36 -6.92
N ILE A 528 12.02 23.15 -6.15
CA ILE A 528 12.93 22.02 -6.30
C ILE A 528 12.17 20.69 -6.17
N GLY A 529 11.33 20.54 -5.15
CA GLY A 529 10.55 19.32 -4.96
C GLY A 529 9.58 19.04 -6.10
N ILE A 530 8.85 20.04 -6.60
CA ILE A 530 7.90 19.90 -7.72
C ILE A 530 8.65 19.53 -9.00
N LEU A 531 9.81 20.15 -9.26
CA LEU A 531 10.66 19.78 -10.40
C LEU A 531 11.16 18.33 -10.28
N GLY A 532 11.54 17.88 -9.08
CA GLY A 532 11.87 16.49 -8.80
C GLY A 532 10.71 15.55 -9.11
N SER A 533 9.49 15.89 -8.67
CA SER A 533 8.29 15.12 -9.03
C SER A 533 8.01 15.11 -10.52
N ALA A 534 8.11 16.24 -11.21
CA ALA A 534 7.91 16.32 -12.66
C ALA A 534 8.93 15.49 -13.45
N ARG A 535 10.14 15.31 -12.90
CA ARG A 535 11.19 14.48 -13.51
C ARG A 535 10.89 12.99 -13.39
N LEU A 536 10.38 12.59 -12.23
CA LEU A 536 10.04 11.20 -11.90
C LEU A 536 8.69 10.78 -12.47
N TRP A 537 7.75 11.71 -12.58
CA TRP A 537 6.45 11.42 -13.12
C TRP A 537 6.56 11.16 -14.61
N GLN A 538 6.38 9.90 -14.98
CA GLN A 538 6.34 9.47 -16.37
C GLN A 538 4.90 9.12 -16.70
N PHE A 539 4.34 9.76 -17.72
CA PHE A 539 3.17 9.15 -18.35
C PHE A 539 3.63 7.87 -19.05
N PRO A 540 2.83 6.79 -19.03
CA PRO A 540 3.05 5.63 -19.88
C PRO A 540 2.76 5.95 -21.36
N ASP A 541 3.17 7.14 -21.82
CA ASP A 541 2.98 7.65 -23.16
C ASP A 541 4.31 7.59 -23.92
N PRO A 542 4.48 6.59 -24.80
CA PRO A 542 5.69 6.42 -25.58
C PRO A 542 5.83 7.46 -26.71
N THR A 543 4.92 8.42 -26.87
CA THR A 543 5.06 9.48 -27.91
C THR A 543 6.38 10.26 -27.80
N TYR A 544 6.91 10.42 -26.58
CA TYR A 544 8.18 11.11 -26.32
C TYR A 544 9.42 10.24 -26.60
N ARG A 545 9.28 8.92 -26.59
CA ARG A 545 10.33 7.95 -26.94
C ARG A 545 9.69 6.76 -27.64
N PRO A 546 9.45 6.86 -28.96
CA PRO A 546 8.79 5.80 -29.69
C PRO A 546 9.58 4.48 -29.55
N PRO A 547 8.92 3.38 -29.17
CA PRO A 547 9.57 2.08 -29.07
C PRO A 547 10.01 1.58 -30.44
N ASP A 548 11.04 0.73 -30.47
CA ASP A 548 11.39 -0.03 -31.66
C ASP A 548 10.26 -1.02 -32.03
N THR A 549 10.35 -1.58 -33.24
CA THR A 549 9.32 -2.47 -33.80
C THR A 549 9.04 -3.69 -32.92
N ASN A 550 10.07 -4.29 -32.31
CA ASN A 550 9.91 -5.51 -31.51
C ASN A 550 9.23 -5.16 -30.18
N THR A 551 9.70 -4.11 -29.52
CA THR A 551 9.07 -3.61 -28.29
C THR A 551 7.59 -3.24 -28.55
N LEU A 552 7.30 -2.52 -29.63
CA LEU A 552 5.91 -2.20 -30.00
C LEU A 552 5.06 -3.46 -30.22
N ALA A 553 5.60 -4.47 -30.90
CA ALA A 553 4.90 -5.73 -31.13
C ALA A 553 4.59 -6.46 -29.81
N GLN A 554 5.49 -6.44 -28.83
CA GLN A 554 5.23 -6.96 -27.48
C GLN A 554 4.10 -6.20 -26.79
N HIS A 555 4.10 -4.86 -26.82
CA HIS A 555 3.00 -4.09 -26.23
C HIS A 555 1.65 -4.35 -26.93
N GLN A 556 1.66 -4.59 -28.25
CA GLN A 556 0.47 -5.00 -28.99
C GLN A 556 -0.01 -6.40 -28.58
N GLY A 557 0.88 -7.38 -28.46
CA GLY A 557 0.55 -8.70 -27.94
C GLY A 557 0.00 -8.64 -26.51
N PHE A 558 0.59 -7.79 -25.66
CA PHE A 558 0.12 -7.58 -24.30
C PHE A 558 -1.33 -7.06 -24.24
N LEU A 559 -1.70 -6.11 -25.13
CA LEU A 559 -3.10 -5.70 -25.25
C LEU A 559 -4.00 -6.85 -25.69
N ARG A 560 -3.54 -7.72 -26.60
CA ARG A 560 -4.30 -8.87 -27.09
C ARG A 560 -4.56 -9.91 -26.00
N HIS A 561 -3.71 -10.00 -24.97
CA HIS A 561 -3.96 -10.88 -23.84
C HIS A 561 -5.27 -10.57 -23.10
N TRP A 562 -5.77 -9.33 -23.13
CA TRP A 562 -7.10 -9.02 -22.62
C TRP A 562 -8.19 -9.85 -23.31
N GLN A 563 -8.10 -9.99 -24.64
CA GLN A 563 -9.01 -10.81 -25.44
C GLN A 563 -8.72 -12.31 -25.28
N ALA A 564 -7.44 -12.70 -25.24
CA ALA A 564 -7.05 -14.09 -25.06
C ALA A 564 -7.58 -14.66 -23.75
N TRP A 565 -7.38 -13.93 -22.63
CA TRP A 565 -7.89 -14.35 -21.33
C TRP A 565 -9.41 -14.31 -21.25
N LYS A 566 -10.07 -13.34 -21.91
CA LYS A 566 -11.54 -13.36 -22.04
C LYS A 566 -12.01 -14.66 -22.71
N LYS A 567 -11.32 -15.11 -23.76
CA LYS A 567 -11.64 -16.35 -24.47
C LYS A 567 -11.32 -17.60 -23.66
N VAL A 568 -10.18 -17.64 -22.96
CA VAL A 568 -9.82 -18.73 -22.04
C VAL A 568 -10.90 -18.99 -21.00
N ARG A 569 -11.55 -17.95 -20.48
CA ARG A 569 -12.62 -18.08 -19.48
C ARG A 569 -13.87 -18.81 -19.98
N GLU A 570 -14.03 -18.98 -21.29
CA GLU A 570 -15.11 -19.80 -21.87
C GLU A 570 -14.80 -21.31 -21.79
N TYR A 571 -13.51 -21.69 -21.64
CA TYR A 571 -13.05 -23.08 -21.59
C TYR A 571 -12.57 -23.53 -20.21
N ALA A 572 -12.23 -22.57 -19.33
CA ALA A 572 -11.84 -22.81 -17.95
C ALA A 572 -12.77 -22.06 -16.98
N GLY A 573 -13.35 -22.79 -16.03
CA GLY A 573 -14.02 -22.25 -14.87
C GLY A 573 -13.05 -21.54 -13.92
N PRO A 574 -13.54 -20.77 -12.93
CA PRO A 574 -12.70 -19.90 -12.11
C PRO A 574 -11.55 -20.61 -11.40
N THR A 575 -11.81 -21.78 -10.83
CA THR A 575 -10.85 -22.57 -10.02
C THR A 575 -10.03 -23.55 -10.85
N GLU A 576 -10.33 -23.69 -12.14
CA GLU A 576 -9.58 -24.58 -13.04
C GLU A 576 -8.26 -23.92 -13.43
N ARG A 577 -7.20 -24.72 -13.46
CA ARG A 577 -5.84 -24.22 -13.70
C ARG A 577 -5.62 -23.97 -15.19
N VAL A 578 -5.12 -22.78 -15.50
CA VAL A 578 -4.68 -22.36 -16.82
C VAL A 578 -3.20 -22.01 -16.74
N GLN A 579 -2.40 -22.53 -17.66
CA GLN A 579 -0.98 -22.20 -17.74
C GLN A 579 -0.70 -21.40 -19.02
N ALA A 580 -0.02 -20.27 -18.86
CA ALA A 580 0.62 -19.52 -19.94
C ALA A 580 2.14 -19.53 -19.73
N ASN A 581 2.91 -19.07 -20.70
CA ASN A 581 4.36 -18.99 -20.55
C ASN A 581 4.74 -18.05 -19.37
N PRO A 582 5.44 -18.54 -18.34
CA PRO A 582 5.84 -17.73 -17.18
C PRO A 582 6.80 -16.60 -17.55
N ASP A 583 7.55 -16.76 -18.65
CA ASP A 583 8.57 -15.82 -19.14
C ASP A 583 8.03 -14.87 -20.20
N GLY A 584 6.77 -15.04 -20.59
CA GLY A 584 6.09 -14.19 -21.56
C GLY A 584 6.03 -12.75 -21.05
N TYR A 585 6.46 -11.80 -21.89
CA TYR A 585 6.35 -10.36 -21.65
C TYR A 585 7.14 -9.84 -20.43
N THR A 586 8.17 -10.57 -19.99
CA THR A 586 9.07 -10.15 -18.88
C THR A 586 9.83 -8.86 -19.14
N THR A 587 9.92 -8.41 -20.41
CA THR A 587 10.57 -7.17 -20.85
C THR A 587 9.67 -5.93 -20.77
N LEU A 588 8.38 -6.08 -20.44
CA LEU A 588 7.45 -4.94 -20.34
C LEU A 588 7.76 -4.03 -19.15
N THR A 589 8.43 -4.56 -18.12
CA THR A 589 8.88 -3.82 -16.95
C THR A 589 10.34 -4.13 -16.65
N PRO A 590 11.07 -3.27 -15.92
CA PRO A 590 12.46 -3.53 -15.55
C PRO A 590 12.66 -4.78 -14.69
N TRP A 591 11.60 -5.27 -14.04
CA TRP A 591 11.58 -6.49 -13.24
C TRP A 591 10.64 -7.53 -13.83
N PRO A 592 11.01 -8.83 -13.82
CA PRO A 592 10.24 -9.88 -14.48
C PRO A 592 8.96 -10.22 -13.70
N ALA A 593 7.80 -9.88 -14.27
CA ALA A 593 6.50 -10.30 -13.78
C ALA A 593 5.68 -10.95 -14.91
N THR A 594 4.88 -11.97 -14.58
CA THR A 594 3.91 -12.59 -15.51
C THR A 594 2.66 -11.70 -15.62
N LEU A 595 2.86 -10.45 -16.05
CA LEU A 595 1.84 -9.39 -16.08
C LEU A 595 0.56 -9.79 -16.83
N PRO A 596 0.61 -10.46 -18.00
CA PRO A 596 -0.62 -10.83 -18.69
C PRO A 596 -1.50 -11.78 -17.86
N TYR A 597 -0.88 -12.71 -17.13
CA TYR A 597 -1.61 -13.57 -16.20
C TYR A 597 -2.18 -12.73 -15.05
N ALA A 598 -1.31 -11.98 -14.36
CA ALA A 598 -1.68 -11.26 -13.15
C ALA A 598 -2.81 -10.24 -13.35
N LEU A 599 -2.84 -9.54 -14.49
CA LEU A 599 -3.78 -8.44 -14.73
C LEU A 599 -5.08 -8.86 -15.43
N PHE A 600 -5.04 -9.96 -16.20
CA PHE A 600 -6.17 -10.32 -17.08
C PHE A 600 -6.77 -11.69 -16.82
N ALA A 601 -6.07 -12.63 -16.18
CA ALA A 601 -6.48 -14.03 -16.19
C ALA A 601 -7.76 -14.27 -15.37
N ASP A 602 -7.77 -13.79 -14.12
CA ASP A 602 -8.75 -14.18 -13.11
C ASP A 602 -8.98 -15.71 -13.07
N ARG A 603 -7.87 -16.47 -13.10
CA ARG A 603 -7.83 -17.94 -13.09
C ARG A 603 -6.69 -18.44 -12.22
N ALA A 604 -6.82 -19.68 -11.74
CA ALA A 604 -5.70 -20.36 -11.10
C ALA A 604 -4.62 -20.69 -12.15
N THR A 605 -3.34 -20.68 -11.75
CA THR A 605 -2.22 -21.16 -12.58
C THR A 605 -1.43 -22.19 -11.78
N ALA A 606 -0.70 -23.08 -12.48
CA ALA A 606 0.23 -23.97 -11.81
C ALA A 606 1.50 -23.21 -11.41
N TYR A 607 1.98 -22.31 -12.26
CA TYR A 607 3.18 -21.52 -12.02
C TYR A 607 3.10 -20.17 -12.72
N ALA A 608 3.31 -19.07 -12.00
CA ALA A 608 3.36 -17.73 -12.59
C ALA A 608 4.80 -17.31 -12.89
N ASN A 609 5.60 -17.00 -11.86
CA ASN A 609 7.01 -16.66 -12.00
C ASN A 609 7.82 -17.11 -10.75
N PRO A 610 9.15 -17.23 -10.89
CA PRO A 610 10.01 -17.61 -9.77
C PRO A 610 9.99 -16.64 -8.59
N GLU A 611 9.90 -15.33 -8.85
CA GLU A 611 9.96 -14.31 -7.80
C GLU A 611 8.72 -14.33 -6.90
N TYR A 612 7.50 -14.28 -7.46
CA TYR A 612 6.29 -14.32 -6.63
C TYR A 612 6.03 -15.71 -6.04
N ALA A 613 6.42 -16.78 -6.73
CA ALA A 613 6.39 -18.12 -6.15
C ALA A 613 7.24 -18.21 -4.87
N THR A 614 8.40 -17.56 -4.82
CA THR A 614 9.23 -17.50 -3.61
C THR A 614 8.60 -16.65 -2.51
N VAL A 615 8.12 -15.46 -2.86
CA VAL A 615 7.69 -14.48 -1.85
C VAL A 615 6.32 -14.83 -1.24
N PHE A 616 5.44 -15.50 -1.99
CA PHE A 616 4.03 -15.70 -1.61
C PHE A 616 3.63 -17.16 -1.30
N ALA A 617 4.55 -18.13 -1.33
CA ALA A 617 4.25 -19.54 -1.03
C ALA A 617 4.53 -19.96 0.43
N TYR A 618 3.50 -20.49 1.11
CA TYR A 618 3.63 -21.23 2.38
C TYR A 618 4.53 -22.47 2.18
N ARG A 619 5.60 -22.62 2.99
CA ARG A 619 6.62 -23.69 2.89
C ARG A 619 7.41 -23.68 1.58
N TYR A 620 8.41 -22.82 1.54
CA TYR A 620 9.28 -22.66 0.40
C TYR A 620 10.28 -23.82 0.26
N ASP A 621 10.07 -24.68 -0.74
CA ASP A 621 11.07 -25.62 -1.25
C ASP A 621 11.64 -25.08 -2.57
N GLN A 622 12.83 -24.49 -2.47
CA GLN A 622 13.55 -23.93 -3.61
C GLN A 622 13.73 -24.93 -4.75
N VAL A 623 14.06 -26.19 -4.42
CA VAL A 623 14.39 -27.22 -5.41
C VAL A 623 13.14 -27.63 -6.17
N LYS A 624 12.03 -27.91 -5.48
CA LYS A 624 10.75 -28.24 -6.14
C LYS A 624 10.25 -27.09 -7.02
N ARG A 625 10.37 -25.85 -6.54
CA ARG A 625 9.98 -24.65 -7.28
C ARG A 625 10.81 -24.46 -8.55
N ASP A 626 12.12 -24.70 -8.48
CA ASP A 626 13.02 -24.63 -9.65
C ASP A 626 12.75 -25.76 -10.65
N GLN A 627 12.41 -26.96 -10.16
CA GLN A 627 12.03 -28.10 -11.00
C GLN A 627 10.71 -27.84 -11.74
N GLN A 628 9.69 -27.34 -11.05
CA GLN A 628 8.40 -27.00 -11.66
C GLN A 628 8.55 -25.87 -12.68
N TYR A 629 9.37 -24.86 -12.39
CA TYR A 629 9.68 -23.81 -13.36
C TYR A 629 10.28 -24.37 -14.65
N LYS A 630 11.32 -25.21 -14.54
CA LYS A 630 11.95 -25.87 -15.71
C LYS A 630 10.96 -26.75 -16.48
N LEU A 631 10.07 -27.44 -15.78
CA LEU A 631 9.00 -28.23 -16.39
C LEU A 631 8.07 -27.34 -17.24
N ILE A 632 7.62 -26.22 -16.70
CA ILE A 632 6.77 -25.27 -17.44
C ILE A 632 7.53 -24.67 -18.62
N GLN A 633 8.79 -24.24 -18.44
CA GLN A 633 9.62 -23.74 -19.53
C GLN A 633 9.77 -24.77 -20.67
N ASN A 634 9.87 -26.07 -20.35
CA ASN A 634 9.93 -27.12 -21.37
C ASN A 634 8.66 -27.13 -22.23
N VAL A 635 7.46 -27.01 -21.63
CA VAL A 635 6.18 -26.99 -22.34
C VAL A 635 6.07 -25.82 -23.33
N PHE A 636 6.64 -24.65 -23.00
CA PHE A 636 6.63 -23.48 -23.88
C PHE A 636 7.88 -23.33 -24.77
N SER A 637 8.77 -24.33 -24.75
CA SER A 637 9.96 -24.35 -25.61
C SER A 637 9.62 -24.72 -27.06
N ALA A 638 10.56 -24.53 -28.00
CA ALA A 638 10.34 -24.88 -29.41
C ALA A 638 10.05 -26.38 -29.66
N GLN A 639 10.51 -27.25 -28.76
CA GLN A 639 10.38 -28.70 -28.86
C GLN A 639 10.00 -29.26 -27.48
N PRO A 640 8.74 -29.06 -27.03
CA PRO A 640 8.30 -29.56 -25.74
C PRO A 640 8.29 -31.08 -25.74
N THR A 641 8.68 -31.67 -24.62
CA THR A 641 8.65 -33.13 -24.46
C THR A 641 7.24 -33.60 -24.11
N GLU A 642 6.82 -34.73 -24.67
CA GLU A 642 5.51 -35.33 -24.33
C GLU A 642 5.39 -35.59 -22.82
N GLN A 643 6.48 -36.02 -22.18
CA GLN A 643 6.51 -36.24 -20.73
C GLN A 643 6.25 -34.95 -19.95
N ALA A 644 6.78 -33.80 -20.39
CA ALA A 644 6.49 -32.52 -19.75
C ALA A 644 5.01 -32.14 -19.90
N ILE A 645 4.45 -32.24 -21.11
CA ILE A 645 3.03 -31.95 -21.39
C ILE A 645 2.13 -32.85 -20.54
N ARG A 646 2.46 -34.15 -20.46
CA ARG A 646 1.76 -35.15 -19.64
C ARG A 646 1.81 -34.80 -18.16
N THR A 647 2.98 -34.41 -17.65
CA THR A 647 3.15 -34.05 -16.23
C THR A 647 2.35 -32.79 -15.91
N VAL A 648 2.36 -31.77 -16.78
CA VAL A 648 1.56 -30.55 -16.59
C VAL A 648 0.04 -30.84 -16.58
N ARG A 649 -0.43 -31.74 -17.45
CA ARG A 649 -1.83 -32.17 -17.49
C ARG A 649 -2.21 -33.04 -16.28
N ASP A 650 -1.47 -34.11 -16.06
CA ASP A 650 -1.88 -35.21 -15.16
C ASP A 650 -1.48 -34.93 -13.71
N THR A 651 -0.34 -34.29 -13.50
CA THR A 651 0.20 -34.00 -12.17
C THR A 651 -0.22 -32.61 -11.70
N LEU A 652 0.09 -31.57 -12.49
CA LEU A 652 -0.26 -30.19 -12.12
C LEU A 652 -1.73 -29.84 -12.42
N LYS A 653 -2.51 -30.76 -13.00
CA LYS A 653 -3.94 -30.61 -13.28
C LYS A 653 -4.27 -29.36 -14.10
N VAL A 654 -3.37 -28.98 -15.00
CA VAL A 654 -3.61 -27.86 -15.91
C VAL A 654 -4.65 -28.30 -16.94
N LYS A 655 -5.77 -27.58 -16.98
CA LYS A 655 -6.87 -27.86 -17.91
C LYS A 655 -6.63 -27.19 -19.26
N VAL A 656 -6.08 -25.99 -19.24
CA VAL A 656 -5.94 -25.14 -20.43
C VAL A 656 -4.50 -24.63 -20.55
N LEU A 657 -3.94 -24.73 -21.76
CA LEU A 657 -2.70 -24.04 -22.14
C LEU A 657 -3.06 -22.85 -23.02
N LEU A 658 -2.57 -21.67 -22.65
CA LEU A 658 -2.62 -20.47 -23.48
C LEU A 658 -1.23 -20.26 -24.09
N VAL A 659 -1.13 -20.39 -25.41
CA VAL A 659 0.11 -20.18 -26.16
C VAL A 659 -0.01 -18.88 -26.95
N ASP A 660 0.91 -17.95 -26.74
CA ASP A 660 1.03 -16.68 -27.45
C ASP A 660 1.99 -16.82 -28.65
N LYS A 661 1.83 -15.97 -29.67
CA LYS A 661 2.69 -15.96 -30.86
C LYS A 661 4.18 -15.72 -30.59
N PHE A 662 4.53 -15.13 -29.45
CA PHE A 662 5.91 -14.92 -29.03
C PHE A 662 6.50 -16.12 -28.28
N ASP A 663 5.68 -17.12 -27.93
CA ASP A 663 6.17 -18.35 -27.33
C ASP A 663 6.87 -19.22 -28.37
N ALA A 664 8.00 -19.83 -28.00
CA ALA A 664 8.75 -20.68 -28.92
C ALA A 664 7.93 -21.88 -29.42
N VAL A 665 7.03 -22.40 -28.59
CA VAL A 665 6.12 -23.51 -28.94
C VAL A 665 5.07 -23.13 -29.99
N TRP A 666 4.83 -21.83 -30.25
CA TRP A 666 3.85 -21.36 -31.24
C TRP A 666 4.03 -21.98 -32.63
N HIS A 667 5.30 -22.16 -33.02
CA HIS A 667 5.73 -22.68 -34.31
C HIS A 667 5.86 -24.21 -34.36
N SER A 668 5.46 -24.89 -33.28
CA SER A 668 5.51 -26.34 -33.14
C SER A 668 4.11 -26.95 -33.21
N GLU A 669 4.03 -28.21 -33.65
CA GLU A 669 2.82 -29.05 -33.57
C GLU A 669 2.90 -30.06 -32.41
N ALA A 670 3.91 -29.94 -31.53
CA ALA A 670 4.19 -30.94 -30.51
C ALA A 670 3.07 -31.08 -29.46
N ILE A 671 2.34 -29.99 -29.17
CA ILE A 671 1.19 -30.05 -28.25
C ILE A 671 0.06 -30.85 -28.89
N GLU A 672 -0.29 -30.56 -30.14
CA GLU A 672 -1.33 -31.27 -30.90
C GLU A 672 -0.97 -32.74 -31.10
N ARG A 673 0.27 -33.03 -31.52
CA ARG A 673 0.76 -34.38 -31.78
C ARG A 673 0.83 -35.25 -30.52
N SER A 674 0.91 -34.65 -29.34
CA SER A 674 0.90 -35.41 -28.07
C SER A 674 -0.44 -36.13 -27.83
N GLY A 675 -1.55 -35.63 -28.40
CA GLY A 675 -2.90 -36.12 -28.13
C GLY A 675 -3.38 -35.90 -26.68
N LEU A 676 -2.65 -35.10 -25.89
CA LEU A 676 -2.97 -34.83 -24.49
C LEU A 676 -3.83 -33.57 -24.32
N TYR A 677 -3.72 -32.64 -25.27
CA TYR A 677 -4.54 -31.44 -25.38
C TYR A 677 -5.04 -31.24 -26.81
N ASP A 678 -6.29 -30.82 -26.94
CA ASP A 678 -6.94 -30.49 -28.20
C ASP A 678 -6.87 -28.97 -28.45
N LEU A 679 -6.51 -28.57 -29.67
CA LEU A 679 -6.58 -27.18 -30.10
C LEU A 679 -8.06 -26.79 -30.29
N VAL A 680 -8.60 -25.97 -29.39
CA VAL A 680 -10.03 -25.59 -29.42
C VAL A 680 -10.29 -24.20 -29.99
N TYR A 681 -9.25 -23.36 -30.05
CA TYR A 681 -9.36 -22.01 -30.58
C TYR A 681 -8.03 -21.51 -31.13
N THR A 682 -8.09 -20.86 -32.29
CA THR A 682 -6.93 -20.25 -32.94
C THR A 682 -7.26 -18.82 -33.35
N HIS A 683 -6.36 -17.91 -32.99
CA HIS A 683 -6.33 -16.50 -33.41
C HIS A 683 -4.94 -16.21 -33.99
N PRO A 684 -4.76 -15.20 -34.86
CA PRO A 684 -3.43 -14.85 -35.39
C PRO A 684 -2.33 -14.57 -34.35
N ASP A 685 -2.72 -14.28 -33.11
CA ASP A 685 -1.81 -13.89 -32.03
C ASP A 685 -1.74 -14.90 -30.86
N PHE A 686 -2.68 -15.84 -30.75
CA PHE A 686 -2.71 -16.82 -29.66
C PHE A 686 -3.53 -18.08 -30.01
N LYS A 687 -3.23 -19.18 -29.32
CA LYS A 687 -3.89 -20.49 -29.43
C LYS A 687 -4.31 -20.94 -28.05
N ILE A 688 -5.46 -21.61 -27.96
CA ILE A 688 -5.96 -22.20 -26.73
C ILE A 688 -6.08 -23.69 -26.91
N TYR A 689 -5.43 -24.42 -26.02
CA TYR A 689 -5.47 -25.87 -25.96
C TYR A 689 -6.18 -26.30 -24.69
N VAL A 690 -7.08 -27.28 -24.78
CA VAL A 690 -7.83 -27.83 -23.64
C VAL A 690 -7.51 -29.30 -23.53
N HIS A 691 -7.38 -29.80 -22.29
CA HIS A 691 -7.28 -31.22 -21.97
C HIS A 691 -8.17 -32.07 -22.91
N SER A 692 -7.59 -33.08 -23.55
CA SER A 692 -8.33 -34.01 -24.41
C SER A 692 -9.11 -35.01 -23.55
N VAL A 693 -10.43 -35.03 -23.66
CA VAL A 693 -11.32 -35.92 -22.87
C VAL A 693 -11.18 -37.40 -23.30
N ASN A 694 -10.54 -37.67 -24.44
CA ASN A 694 -10.50 -39.01 -25.04
C ASN A 694 -9.32 -39.91 -24.62
N SER A 695 -8.51 -39.54 -23.62
CA SER A 695 -7.44 -40.41 -23.12
C SER A 695 -7.72 -40.95 -21.71
N VAL A 696 -8.40 -42.11 -21.67
CA VAL A 696 -8.49 -43.10 -20.57
C VAL A 696 -9.49 -42.80 -19.44
N GLY A 697 -10.40 -43.75 -19.23
CA GLY A 697 -11.62 -43.63 -18.43
C GLY A 697 -11.39 -43.44 -16.93
N TRP A 698 -12.06 -42.43 -16.39
CA TRP A 698 -12.37 -42.36 -14.97
C TRP A 698 -13.56 -43.25 -14.70
N ALA A 699 -13.30 -44.42 -14.10
CA ALA A 699 -14.35 -45.24 -13.50
C ALA A 699 -15.01 -44.45 -12.37
N SER A 700 -16.29 -44.12 -12.56
CA SER A 700 -17.18 -43.68 -11.50
C SER A 700 -17.35 -44.81 -10.49
N GLY A 701 -16.60 -44.76 -9.39
CA GLY A 701 -16.89 -45.48 -8.15
C GLY A 701 -17.70 -44.57 -7.24
N ARG A 702 -18.89 -45.04 -6.87
CA ARG A 702 -19.91 -44.34 -6.08
C ARG A 702 -19.44 -43.83 -4.73
#